data_AF-A0A4U5P3P4-F1
#
_entry.id   AF-A0A4U5P3P4-F1
#
_cell.length_a   1.000
_cell.length_b   1.000
_cell.length_c   1.000
_cell.angle_alpha   90.00
_cell.angle_beta   90.00
_cell.angle_gamma   90.00
#
_symmetry.space_group_name_H-M   'P 1'
#
loop_
_entity.id
_entity.type
_entity.pdbx_description
1 polymer ?
#
loop_
_entity_poly.entity_id
_entity_poly.type
_entity_poly.pdbx_seq_one_letter_code
_entity_poly.pdbx_strand_id
1 'polypeptide(L)'
;MSSFNDCQQGTERVQGIVFDFEKKKYTRTRRISWVRALNPCSALAYLIEKCKIFLRQGQEGGEKKKYTRTQWISWVRALNPCLALAYLIEKCKIFLRQGQEEGEMILDTEGFKSMVNLRLLQINHAKLQGKFKNFPAGLKWLQWKNCPMKNLPSDYAPHELAVLDLSESGIERVWGWTSNKVAKNLMVMDLHRCYNLVACPDLSGCKTLEKLNLQGCVRLTKVHKSVGNARTLLQLNLNDCSNLVEFPSDVSGLKALQNLNLSNCPKLKELPQEIGSMYSLKQLLVDETAISVLPESIFRLEKLEKLSLNGCQFIKRLPKHLGNLTSLKELSLNQSAVEELPDSVGSLSNLEKLSLMWCQSLTAIPESVGNLHLLTEVSINSSAIKELPLAIGSLPYLKILSAGGCRSLSKLPDSIGGLASISELELDETSISHLPEQIGGLKMIEKLYMRKCTSLRSLPESIGSMLSLTTLNLFGCNINELPESFGMLENLVMLRLHQCRKLQKLPVSIGKLKSLCHLLMEKTAVTVLPESFGKLSNLMILKMRKEPLESPSTQEHLVVLPNSFFELSLLEELNARAWRISGKIPDDFEKLSSLEIVDLGHNNFSSLPSSLCGLSLLRELHLPHCEELESLPPLPSSLEEVDVSNCFALETMSDVSNLGSLTSLNMTNCEKVVDIPGIECLKSLKWLYMSNCKACSLTVKRRLSKVCLRNIRNLSMPGSKIPDWFSQEDVKFSERRNREIKAVIIGVVVSLDRQIPEQLRYCPVVPDIQANLLDQNKPIFSTTLYLQGIPKTHEDQIHLCRYSHFNPLVLMLKDGSEIQVRKRKPPVIEGVELKKCGIHLVYENEDDYGGNEESLDESQQSVSQKLANFFNSYEEDSQVC
;
A
#
# COMPACT_ATOMS: atom_id res chain seq x y z
N MET A 1 8.86 -13.63 -24.85
CA MET A 1 8.33 -14.63 -25.81
C MET A 1 8.27 -13.95 -27.17
N SER A 2 9.29 -14.11 -28.00
CA SER A 2 9.32 -13.61 -29.38
C SER A 2 10.48 -14.27 -30.14
N SER A 3 10.21 -15.44 -30.73
CA SER A 3 10.92 -16.05 -31.88
C SER A 3 10.38 -17.48 -32.07
N PHE A 4 10.47 -17.99 -33.30
CA PHE A 4 9.84 -19.19 -33.88
C PHE A 4 8.49 -18.98 -34.60
N ASN A 5 8.56 -18.24 -35.71
CA ASN A 5 7.96 -18.70 -36.97
C ASN A 5 9.11 -19.23 -37.82
N ASP A 6 9.15 -20.55 -38.06
CA ASP A 6 9.58 -21.20 -39.32
C ASP A 6 9.84 -22.69 -39.08
N CYS A 7 8.76 -23.47 -39.23
CA CYS A 7 8.80 -24.89 -39.56
C CYS A 7 7.41 -25.30 -40.06
N GLN A 8 7.11 -24.99 -41.32
CA GLN A 8 6.05 -25.68 -42.06
C GLN A 8 6.70 -26.72 -42.98
N GLN A 9 6.65 -27.99 -42.58
CA GLN A 9 6.28 -29.14 -43.42
C GLN A 9 6.33 -30.42 -42.57
N GLY A 10 5.17 -31.10 -42.47
CA GLY A 10 5.01 -32.37 -41.75
C GLY A 10 4.04 -32.28 -40.56
N THR A 11 2.76 -32.58 -40.79
CA THR A 11 1.70 -32.56 -39.77
C THR A 11 1.77 -33.79 -38.84
N GLU A 12 2.66 -33.79 -37.85
CA GLU A 12 2.50 -34.64 -36.67
C GLU A 12 1.59 -33.95 -35.64
N ARG A 13 0.42 -34.56 -35.35
CA ARG A 13 -0.44 -34.12 -34.24
C ARG A 13 0.30 -34.34 -32.91
N VAL A 14 0.74 -33.28 -32.25
CA VAL A 14 1.38 -33.34 -30.92
C VAL A 14 0.36 -33.87 -29.89
N GLN A 15 0.61 -35.07 -29.34
CA GLN A 15 -0.13 -35.58 -28.19
C GLN A 15 0.57 -35.18 -26.89
N GLY A 16 -0.17 -34.55 -25.97
CA GLY A 16 0.31 -34.14 -24.66
C GLY A 16 -0.61 -34.66 -23.55
N ILE A 17 -0.03 -34.97 -22.39
CA ILE A 17 -0.77 -35.37 -21.18
C ILE A 17 -0.32 -34.49 -20.01
N VAL A 18 -1.29 -34.00 -19.23
CA VAL A 18 -1.08 -33.15 -18.06
C VAL A 18 -1.74 -33.79 -16.85
N PHE A 19 -0.93 -34.05 -15.83
CA PHE A 19 -1.34 -34.43 -14.49
C PHE A 19 -0.77 -33.41 -13.50
N ASP A 20 -1.66 -32.71 -12.79
CA ASP A 20 -1.27 -31.73 -11.77
C ASP A 20 -2.01 -32.03 -10.46
N PHE A 21 -1.25 -32.20 -9.38
CA PHE A 21 -1.76 -32.60 -8.07
C PHE A 21 -1.32 -31.60 -7.01
N GLU A 22 -1.95 -30.43 -6.96
CA GLU A 22 -1.64 -29.39 -5.98
C GLU A 22 -1.96 -29.84 -4.53
N LYS A 23 -0.98 -29.71 -3.62
CA LYS A 23 -1.21 -29.71 -2.17
C LYS A 23 -1.72 -28.34 -1.73
N LYS A 24 -3.03 -28.13 -1.68
CA LYS A 24 -3.59 -26.96 -0.97
C LYS A 24 -3.39 -27.12 0.55
N LYS A 25 -2.52 -26.30 1.14
CA LYS A 25 -2.61 -25.97 2.58
C LYS A 25 -3.90 -25.15 2.75
N TYR A 26 -4.83 -25.65 3.56
CA TYR A 26 -6.16 -25.11 3.83
C TYR A 26 -7.22 -25.32 2.72
N THR A 27 -7.72 -26.56 2.61
CA THR A 27 -9.14 -26.95 2.47
C THR A 27 -9.22 -28.45 2.15
N ARG A 28 -10.15 -29.17 2.79
CA ARG A 28 -10.21 -30.64 2.87
C ARG A 28 -10.74 -31.34 1.60
N THR A 29 -10.32 -30.91 0.41
CA THR A 29 -10.71 -31.54 -0.87
C THR A 29 -9.56 -31.52 -1.88
N ARG A 30 -8.97 -32.69 -2.17
CA ARG A 30 -8.07 -32.91 -3.32
C ARG A 30 -8.91 -32.81 -4.60
N ARG A 31 -8.67 -31.81 -5.45
CA ARG A 31 -9.24 -31.77 -6.82
C ARG A 31 -8.31 -32.52 -7.76
N ILE A 32 -8.76 -33.65 -8.31
CA ILE A 32 -8.22 -34.17 -9.57
C ILE A 32 -8.89 -33.34 -10.66
N SER A 33 -8.18 -32.36 -11.24
CA SER A 33 -8.67 -31.72 -12.47
C SER A 33 -8.37 -32.66 -13.63
N TRP A 34 -9.41 -33.36 -14.10
CA TRP A 34 -9.40 -33.77 -15.49
C TRP A 34 -9.49 -32.48 -16.29
N VAL A 35 -8.39 -32.05 -16.90
CA VAL A 35 -8.54 -31.23 -18.10
C VAL A 35 -9.26 -32.15 -19.08
N ARG A 36 -10.58 -31.97 -19.20
CA ARG A 36 -11.36 -32.48 -20.31
C ARG A 36 -10.49 -32.29 -21.53
N ALA A 37 -10.21 -33.37 -22.25
CA ALA A 37 -9.86 -33.30 -23.65
C ALA A 37 -10.72 -32.18 -24.23
N LEU A 38 -10.07 -31.13 -24.73
CA LEU A 38 -10.72 -29.90 -25.14
C LEU A 38 -12.06 -30.26 -25.79
N ASN A 39 -13.16 -29.83 -25.16
CA ASN A 39 -14.45 -29.92 -25.79
C ASN A 39 -14.25 -29.29 -27.19
N PRO A 40 -14.57 -29.96 -28.30
CA PRO A 40 -14.23 -29.43 -29.62
C PRO A 40 -14.76 -28.01 -29.85
N CYS A 41 -15.78 -27.58 -29.11
CA CYS A 41 -16.28 -26.20 -29.08
C CYS A 41 -15.42 -25.20 -28.26
N SER A 42 -14.73 -25.62 -27.19
CA SER A 42 -13.92 -24.73 -26.34
C SER A 42 -12.47 -24.59 -26.82
N ALA A 43 -11.92 -25.57 -27.53
CA ALA A 43 -10.69 -25.35 -28.32
C ALA A 43 -10.93 -24.33 -29.42
N LEU A 44 -12.09 -24.40 -30.08
CA LEU A 44 -12.47 -23.43 -31.09
C LEU A 44 -12.66 -22.04 -30.47
N ALA A 45 -13.29 -21.92 -29.28
CA ALA A 45 -13.45 -20.63 -28.60
C ALA A 45 -12.11 -20.04 -28.12
N TYR A 46 -11.20 -20.86 -27.57
CA TYR A 46 -9.87 -20.43 -27.11
C TYR A 46 -8.92 -20.08 -28.28
N LEU A 47 -9.01 -20.80 -29.41
CA LEU A 47 -8.35 -20.41 -30.67
C LEU A 47 -9.03 -19.21 -31.33
N ILE A 48 -10.35 -19.05 -31.28
CA ILE A 48 -11.08 -17.87 -31.78
C ILE A 48 -10.74 -16.64 -30.94
N GLU A 49 -10.53 -16.78 -29.64
CA GLU A 49 -10.17 -15.69 -28.74
C GLU A 49 -8.70 -15.28 -28.92
N LYS A 50 -7.79 -16.24 -29.14
CA LYS A 50 -6.40 -15.92 -29.56
C LYS A 50 -6.28 -15.45 -31.01
N CYS A 51 -7.13 -15.90 -31.93
CA CYS A 51 -7.19 -15.38 -33.30
C CYS A 51 -7.89 -14.00 -33.37
N LYS A 52 -8.79 -13.67 -32.43
CA LYS A 52 -9.35 -12.31 -32.27
C LYS A 52 -8.35 -11.32 -31.68
N ILE A 53 -7.39 -11.81 -30.89
CA ILE A 53 -6.25 -11.00 -30.43
C ILE A 53 -5.23 -10.81 -31.56
N PHE A 54 -5.06 -11.79 -32.45
CA PHE A 54 -4.24 -11.64 -33.66
C PHE A 54 -4.90 -10.77 -34.77
N LEU A 55 -6.23 -10.65 -34.78
CA LEU A 55 -6.99 -9.81 -35.72
C LEU A 55 -7.28 -8.38 -35.22
N ARG A 56 -6.66 -7.94 -34.11
CA ARG A 56 -6.58 -6.51 -33.72
C ARG A 56 -5.21 -5.87 -33.94
N GLN A 57 -4.26 -6.60 -34.54
CA GLN A 57 -3.00 -6.05 -35.07
C GLN A 57 -2.93 -6.12 -36.60
N GLY A 58 -4.09 -6.18 -37.27
CA GLY A 58 -4.23 -6.16 -38.72
C GLY A 58 -5.33 -5.19 -39.15
N GLN A 59 -5.23 -3.93 -38.76
CA GLN A 59 -5.83 -2.81 -39.49
C GLN A 59 -4.70 -1.99 -40.11
N GLU A 60 -4.15 -2.50 -41.20
CA GLU A 60 -3.64 -1.73 -42.32
C GLU A 60 -3.54 -2.69 -43.52
N GLY A 61 -4.39 -2.47 -44.55
CA GLY A 61 -4.26 -3.10 -45.87
C GLY A 61 -5.23 -4.24 -46.25
N GLY A 62 -6.31 -3.90 -46.95
CA GLY A 62 -6.70 -4.50 -48.25
C GLY A 62 -7.23 -5.94 -48.38
N GLU A 63 -8.53 -6.03 -48.70
CA GLU A 63 -9.24 -7.02 -49.54
C GLU A 63 -9.80 -8.37 -49.01
N LYS A 64 -11.06 -8.60 -49.41
CA LYS A 64 -12.02 -9.64 -48.99
C LYS A 64 -11.94 -10.89 -49.88
N LYS A 65 -12.16 -12.10 -49.31
CA LYS A 65 -12.84 -13.21 -50.02
C LYS A 65 -13.64 -14.12 -49.05
N LYS A 66 -14.90 -14.39 -49.45
CA LYS A 66 -15.97 -15.11 -48.72
C LYS A 66 -15.79 -16.64 -48.81
N TYR A 67 -16.06 -17.37 -47.72
CA TYR A 67 -16.56 -18.76 -47.77
C TYR A 67 -17.73 -18.94 -46.79
N THR A 68 -18.76 -19.67 -47.24
CA THR A 68 -20.09 -19.80 -46.61
C THR A 68 -20.22 -21.01 -45.69
N ARG A 69 -21.09 -20.86 -44.68
CA ARG A 69 -21.33 -21.69 -43.48
C ARG A 69 -21.75 -23.16 -43.72
N THR A 70 -21.93 -23.59 -44.96
CA THR A 70 -22.49 -24.91 -45.33
C THR A 70 -21.43 -25.98 -45.66
N GLN A 71 -20.19 -25.62 -45.98
CA GLN A 71 -19.09 -26.60 -46.12
C GLN A 71 -18.55 -27.11 -44.77
N TRP A 72 -18.83 -26.40 -43.68
CA TRP A 72 -18.39 -26.73 -42.31
C TRP A 72 -19.15 -27.91 -41.68
N ILE A 73 -20.39 -28.19 -42.12
CA ILE A 73 -21.25 -29.21 -41.49
C ILE A 73 -20.97 -30.62 -42.04
N SER A 74 -20.40 -30.73 -43.24
CA SER A 74 -20.09 -32.01 -43.90
C SER A 74 -18.78 -32.63 -43.38
N TRP A 75 -17.77 -31.82 -43.05
CA TRP A 75 -16.47 -32.29 -42.52
C TRP A 75 -16.52 -32.76 -41.06
N VAL A 76 -17.54 -32.38 -40.29
CA VAL A 76 -17.68 -32.72 -38.86
C VAL A 76 -18.21 -34.14 -38.62
N ARG A 77 -18.71 -34.85 -39.65
CA ARG A 77 -19.33 -36.17 -39.50
C ARG A 77 -18.47 -37.37 -39.86
N ALA A 78 -17.22 -37.19 -40.27
CA ALA A 78 -16.35 -38.30 -40.64
C ALA A 78 -14.99 -38.19 -39.94
N LEU A 79 -14.88 -38.71 -38.72
CA LEU A 79 -13.68 -39.34 -38.11
C LEU A 79 -13.90 -39.45 -36.60
N ASN A 80 -13.97 -40.68 -36.09
CA ASN A 80 -14.37 -41.08 -34.75
C ASN A 80 -13.21 -40.99 -33.73
N PRO A 81 -13.07 -39.93 -32.92
CA PRO A 81 -12.00 -39.73 -31.94
C PRO A 81 -12.39 -40.25 -30.54
N CYS A 82 -13.65 -40.71 -30.39
CA CYS A 82 -14.22 -41.10 -29.10
C CYS A 82 -13.71 -42.46 -28.61
N LEU A 83 -13.39 -43.39 -29.51
CA LEU A 83 -12.90 -44.73 -29.13
C LEU A 83 -11.47 -44.71 -28.58
N ALA A 84 -10.57 -43.89 -29.13
CA ALA A 84 -9.19 -43.77 -28.64
C ALA A 84 -9.13 -43.05 -27.28
N LEU A 85 -9.96 -42.03 -27.08
CA LEU A 85 -10.07 -41.30 -25.81
C LEU A 85 -10.78 -42.14 -24.74
N ALA A 86 -11.82 -42.89 -25.10
CA ALA A 86 -12.47 -43.84 -24.19
C ALA A 86 -11.53 -44.97 -23.78
N TYR A 87 -10.73 -45.51 -24.71
CA TYR A 87 -9.68 -46.49 -24.40
C TYR A 87 -8.57 -45.92 -23.49
N LEU A 88 -8.15 -44.67 -23.70
CA LEU A 88 -7.19 -43.98 -22.82
C LEU A 88 -7.76 -43.67 -21.44
N ILE A 89 -9.02 -43.22 -21.36
CA ILE A 89 -9.71 -42.97 -20.08
C ILE A 89 -9.93 -44.27 -19.33
N GLU A 90 -10.29 -45.35 -20.01
CA GLU A 90 -10.50 -46.65 -19.36
C GLU A 90 -9.18 -47.28 -18.90
N LYS A 91 -8.09 -47.16 -19.68
CA LYS A 91 -6.76 -47.54 -19.20
C LYS A 91 -6.28 -46.65 -18.05
N CYS A 92 -6.48 -45.34 -18.10
CA CYS A 92 -6.16 -44.44 -16.97
C CYS A 92 -7.01 -44.76 -15.72
N LYS A 93 -8.26 -45.21 -15.86
CA LYS A 93 -9.08 -45.71 -14.73
C LYS A 93 -8.54 -47.01 -14.14
N ILE A 94 -7.86 -47.85 -14.92
CA ILE A 94 -7.16 -49.03 -14.42
C ILE A 94 -5.89 -48.62 -13.64
N PHE A 95 -5.18 -47.56 -14.08
CA PHE A 95 -4.02 -46.99 -13.36
C PHE A 95 -4.38 -46.29 -12.03
N LEU A 96 -5.62 -45.82 -11.88
CA LEU A 96 -6.08 -45.03 -10.73
C LEU A 96 -6.75 -45.87 -9.62
N ARG A 97 -6.82 -47.20 -9.75
CA ARG A 97 -7.36 -48.08 -8.69
C ARG A 97 -6.25 -48.55 -7.76
N GLN A 98 -5.85 -47.69 -6.82
CA GLN A 98 -5.49 -48.02 -5.43
C GLN A 98 -4.87 -46.79 -4.76
N GLY A 99 -5.52 -46.28 -3.71
CA GLY A 99 -5.00 -45.16 -2.92
C GLY A 99 -6.08 -44.23 -2.34
N GLN A 100 -7.15 -44.79 -1.77
CA GLN A 100 -7.97 -44.06 -0.79
C GLN A 100 -7.39 -44.33 0.59
N GLU A 101 -6.50 -43.45 1.04
CA GLU A 101 -6.10 -43.21 2.45
C GLU A 101 -4.85 -42.33 2.38
N GLU A 102 -4.96 -41.05 2.79
CA GLU A 102 -3.93 -39.99 3.04
C GLU A 102 -2.57 -39.97 2.28
N GLY A 103 -2.33 -40.83 1.32
CA GLY A 103 -1.05 -41.19 0.75
C GLY A 103 -0.74 -40.46 -0.54
N GLU A 104 0.55 -40.40 -0.85
CA GLU A 104 1.11 -39.90 -2.10
C GLU A 104 0.51 -40.66 -3.29
N MET A 105 0.11 -39.94 -4.35
CA MET A 105 -0.43 -40.57 -5.55
C MET A 105 0.71 -41.19 -6.38
N ILE A 106 0.68 -42.51 -6.53
CA ILE A 106 1.71 -43.30 -7.23
C ILE A 106 1.19 -43.64 -8.63
N LEU A 107 1.94 -43.28 -9.68
CA LEU A 107 1.70 -43.67 -11.06
C LEU A 107 2.68 -44.76 -11.48
N ASP A 108 2.18 -45.85 -12.07
CA ASP A 108 3.04 -46.92 -12.62
C ASP A 108 3.53 -46.56 -14.03
N THR A 109 4.84 -46.62 -14.25
CA THR A 109 5.46 -46.27 -15.53
C THR A 109 5.15 -47.25 -16.67
N GLU A 110 4.67 -48.47 -16.42
CA GLU A 110 4.24 -49.40 -17.48
C GLU A 110 3.11 -48.81 -18.35
N GLY A 111 2.31 -47.89 -17.82
CA GLY A 111 1.25 -47.22 -18.60
C GLY A 111 1.76 -46.40 -19.77
N PHE A 112 2.93 -45.78 -19.61
CA PHE A 112 3.53 -44.94 -20.63
C PHE A 112 4.09 -45.74 -21.80
N LYS A 113 4.36 -47.05 -21.62
CA LYS A 113 4.92 -47.93 -22.66
C LYS A 113 4.06 -48.00 -23.92
N SER A 114 2.74 -47.91 -23.78
CA SER A 114 1.79 -47.93 -24.90
C SER A 114 1.57 -46.57 -25.57
N MET A 115 2.06 -45.48 -24.97
CA MET A 115 1.81 -44.11 -25.40
C MET A 115 2.91 -43.62 -26.37
N VAL A 116 3.18 -44.38 -27.44
CA VAL A 116 4.31 -44.15 -28.36
C VAL A 116 4.33 -42.78 -29.06
N ASN A 117 3.18 -42.12 -29.16
CA ASN A 117 3.03 -40.79 -29.78
C ASN A 117 3.10 -39.62 -28.78
N LEU A 118 3.30 -39.88 -27.48
CA LEU A 118 3.42 -38.85 -26.47
C LEU A 118 4.66 -37.99 -26.73
N ARG A 119 4.48 -36.67 -26.78
CA ARG A 119 5.56 -35.69 -26.98
C ARG A 119 5.72 -34.74 -25.79
N LEU A 120 4.65 -34.51 -25.03
CA LEU A 120 4.66 -33.64 -23.84
C LEU A 120 4.04 -34.37 -22.66
N LEU A 121 4.75 -34.38 -21.55
CA LEU A 121 4.29 -34.95 -20.29
C LEU A 121 4.51 -33.96 -19.14
N GLN A 122 3.42 -33.63 -18.45
CA GLN A 122 3.47 -32.89 -17.19
C GLN A 122 2.91 -33.78 -16.08
N ILE A 123 3.70 -33.99 -15.02
CA ILE A 123 3.40 -34.91 -13.91
C ILE A 123 3.78 -34.27 -12.57
N ASN A 124 3.38 -33.02 -12.37
CA ASN A 124 3.73 -32.25 -11.18
C ASN A 124 3.23 -32.96 -9.92
N HIS A 125 4.04 -32.97 -8.86
CA HIS A 125 3.72 -33.55 -7.55
C HIS A 125 3.43 -35.06 -7.54
N ALA A 126 3.59 -35.76 -8.66
CA ALA A 126 3.33 -37.20 -8.77
C ALA A 126 4.55 -38.04 -8.33
N LYS A 127 4.28 -39.20 -7.73
CA LYS A 127 5.30 -40.23 -7.47
C LYS A 127 5.21 -41.29 -8.55
N LEU A 128 6.34 -41.65 -9.16
CA LEU A 128 6.38 -42.71 -10.18
C LEU A 128 6.94 -44.00 -9.58
N GLN A 129 6.33 -45.14 -9.91
CA GLN A 129 6.80 -46.49 -9.58
C GLN A 129 7.01 -47.29 -10.87
N GLY A 130 8.06 -48.12 -10.93
CA GLY A 130 8.36 -48.94 -12.10
C GLY A 130 9.67 -48.54 -12.80
N LYS A 131 9.85 -49.00 -14.04
CA LYS A 131 11.06 -48.77 -14.84
C LYS A 131 10.90 -47.54 -15.73
N PHE A 132 11.83 -46.60 -15.70
CA PHE A 132 11.71 -45.32 -16.40
C PHE A 132 12.06 -45.42 -17.88
N LYS A 133 12.69 -46.53 -18.30
CA LYS A 133 12.79 -46.91 -19.72
C LYS A 133 11.43 -47.04 -20.43
N ASN A 134 10.33 -47.10 -19.69
CA ASN A 134 8.97 -47.20 -20.24
C ASN A 134 8.45 -45.85 -20.75
N PHE A 135 9.17 -44.75 -20.53
CA PHE A 135 8.83 -43.48 -21.15
C PHE A 135 8.98 -43.56 -22.69
N PRO A 136 8.05 -42.94 -23.45
CA PRO A 136 8.09 -42.96 -24.91
C PRO A 136 9.39 -42.32 -25.42
N ALA A 137 10.06 -43.01 -26.35
CA ALA A 137 11.33 -42.54 -26.90
C ALA A 137 11.22 -41.15 -27.57
N GLY A 138 10.05 -40.83 -28.13
CA GLY A 138 9.76 -39.56 -28.78
C GLY A 138 9.39 -38.40 -27.85
N LEU A 139 9.53 -38.55 -26.53
CA LEU A 139 9.16 -37.49 -25.59
C LEU A 139 10.07 -36.26 -25.75
N LYS A 140 9.47 -35.09 -26.02
CA LYS A 140 10.17 -33.80 -26.25
C LYS A 140 10.11 -32.86 -25.05
N TRP A 141 9.05 -32.93 -24.24
CA TRP A 141 8.87 -32.08 -23.06
C TRP A 141 8.51 -32.94 -21.85
N LEU A 142 9.30 -32.83 -20.79
CA LEU A 142 9.02 -33.42 -19.49
C LEU A 142 9.02 -32.32 -18.43
N GLN A 143 7.88 -32.12 -17.79
CA GLN A 143 7.76 -31.29 -16.60
C GLN A 143 7.32 -32.14 -15.42
N TRP A 144 8.12 -32.11 -14.37
CA TRP A 144 7.89 -32.87 -13.16
C TRP A 144 8.27 -32.01 -11.95
N LYS A 145 7.48 -30.96 -11.72
CA LYS A 145 7.68 -30.07 -10.58
C LYS A 145 7.47 -30.81 -9.27
N ASN A 146 8.26 -30.45 -8.26
CA ASN A 146 8.21 -31.07 -6.94
C ASN A 146 8.34 -32.61 -7.02
N CYS A 147 9.27 -33.07 -7.86
CA CYS A 147 9.61 -34.47 -8.02
C CYS A 147 10.11 -35.04 -6.69
N PRO A 148 9.53 -36.17 -6.20
CA PRO A 148 9.91 -36.77 -4.92
C PRO A 148 11.25 -37.51 -4.98
N MET A 149 11.84 -37.66 -6.17
CA MET A 149 13.07 -38.39 -6.37
C MET A 149 14.27 -37.54 -5.95
N LYS A 150 15.23 -38.20 -5.27
CA LYS A 150 16.54 -37.60 -4.99
C LYS A 150 17.41 -37.52 -6.24
N ASN A 151 17.31 -38.49 -7.15
CA ASN A 151 18.08 -38.52 -8.39
C ASN A 151 17.20 -39.04 -9.53
N LEU A 152 17.40 -38.59 -10.77
CA LEU A 152 16.76 -39.27 -11.89
C LEU A 152 17.39 -40.66 -12.07
N PRO A 153 16.57 -41.68 -12.37
CA PRO A 153 17.04 -43.04 -12.51
C PRO A 153 17.85 -43.24 -13.80
N SER A 154 18.89 -44.07 -13.72
CA SER A 154 19.87 -44.27 -14.79
C SER A 154 19.33 -45.03 -16.02
N ASP A 155 18.16 -45.66 -15.91
CA ASP A 155 17.48 -46.35 -17.01
C ASP A 155 16.63 -45.42 -17.88
N TYR A 156 16.48 -44.15 -17.49
CA TYR A 156 15.83 -43.11 -18.29
C TYR A 156 16.84 -42.49 -19.27
N ALA A 157 16.55 -42.57 -20.57
CA ALA A 157 17.41 -42.05 -21.62
C ALA A 157 16.66 -41.07 -22.54
N PRO A 158 16.61 -39.77 -22.19
CA PRO A 158 15.81 -38.76 -22.88
C PRO A 158 16.48 -38.25 -24.16
N HIS A 159 16.55 -39.08 -25.21
CA HIS A 159 17.27 -38.74 -26.44
C HIS A 159 16.62 -37.60 -27.24
N GLU A 160 15.28 -37.58 -27.34
CA GLU A 160 14.53 -36.55 -28.07
C GLU A 160 14.08 -35.37 -27.20
N LEU A 161 14.42 -35.39 -25.91
CA LEU A 161 13.93 -34.40 -24.96
C LEU A 161 14.57 -33.03 -25.22
N ALA A 162 13.72 -32.05 -25.48
CA ALA A 162 14.08 -30.65 -25.69
C ALA A 162 13.88 -29.80 -24.41
N VAL A 163 12.91 -30.14 -23.57
CA VAL A 163 12.62 -29.41 -22.32
C VAL A 163 12.56 -30.38 -21.15
N LEU A 164 13.35 -30.08 -20.13
CA LEU A 164 13.33 -30.75 -18.83
C LEU A 164 13.08 -29.72 -17.73
N ASP A 165 11.91 -29.76 -17.10
CA ASP A 165 11.56 -28.94 -15.95
C ASP A 165 11.39 -29.84 -14.73
N LEU A 166 12.29 -29.72 -13.76
CA LEU A 166 12.25 -30.39 -12.46
C LEU A 166 12.18 -29.38 -11.33
N SER A 167 11.60 -28.21 -11.56
CA SER A 167 11.62 -27.13 -10.58
C SER A 167 10.98 -27.50 -9.24
N GLU A 168 11.42 -26.84 -8.18
CA GLU A 168 10.91 -27.00 -6.81
C GLU A 168 11.04 -28.44 -6.27
N SER A 169 11.97 -29.23 -6.82
CA SER A 169 12.15 -30.64 -6.46
C SER A 169 13.22 -30.88 -5.41
N GLY A 170 13.14 -32.02 -4.71
CA GLY A 170 14.13 -32.47 -3.74
C GLY A 170 15.39 -33.09 -4.35
N ILE A 171 15.69 -32.81 -5.62
CA ILE A 171 16.76 -33.47 -6.39
C ILE A 171 18.14 -33.08 -5.85
N GLU A 172 18.96 -34.09 -5.56
CA GLU A 172 20.36 -34.00 -5.17
C GLU A 172 21.30 -34.06 -6.38
N ARG A 173 21.01 -34.91 -7.38
CA ARG A 173 21.74 -35.02 -8.65
C ARG A 173 20.80 -35.31 -9.82
N VAL A 174 20.96 -34.59 -10.93
CA VAL A 174 20.11 -34.78 -12.11
C VAL A 174 20.41 -36.09 -12.83
N TRP A 175 21.67 -36.42 -13.08
CA TRP A 175 22.08 -37.68 -13.73
C TRP A 175 23.13 -38.43 -12.87
N GLY A 176 23.14 -39.76 -12.93
CA GLY A 176 24.13 -40.60 -12.23
C GLY A 176 25.49 -40.65 -12.94
N TRP A 177 26.58 -40.86 -12.19
CA TRP A 177 27.98 -40.85 -12.68
C TRP A 177 28.32 -41.95 -13.71
N THR A 178 27.40 -42.86 -14.02
CA THR A 178 27.64 -44.06 -14.84
C THR A 178 26.80 -44.15 -16.12
N SER A 179 25.94 -43.17 -16.44
CA SER A 179 25.12 -43.23 -17.67
C SER A 179 25.52 -42.15 -18.69
N ASN A 180 26.34 -42.53 -19.67
CA ASN A 180 26.69 -41.75 -20.88
C ASN A 180 25.52 -41.54 -21.87
N LYS A 181 24.26 -41.61 -21.42
CA LYS A 181 23.06 -41.45 -22.29
C LYS A 181 22.49 -40.04 -22.12
N VAL A 182 23.24 -39.06 -22.62
CA VAL A 182 22.96 -37.63 -22.47
C VAL A 182 21.87 -37.15 -23.43
N ALA A 183 21.01 -36.23 -22.97
CA ALA A 183 19.96 -35.58 -23.73
C ALA A 183 20.56 -34.66 -24.82
N LYS A 184 20.89 -35.23 -25.98
CA LYS A 184 21.56 -34.52 -27.08
C LYS A 184 20.76 -33.33 -27.62
N ASN A 185 19.43 -33.42 -27.56
CA ASN A 185 18.49 -32.44 -28.09
C ASN A 185 17.96 -31.47 -27.03
N LEU A 186 18.49 -31.49 -25.80
CA LEU A 186 17.99 -30.66 -24.71
C LEU A 186 18.30 -29.19 -25.00
N MET A 187 17.26 -28.36 -25.02
CA MET A 187 17.33 -26.91 -25.24
C MET A 187 17.09 -26.13 -23.96
N VAL A 188 16.21 -26.62 -23.08
CA VAL A 188 15.86 -25.96 -21.82
C VAL A 188 15.97 -26.94 -20.67
N MET A 189 16.72 -26.56 -19.64
CA MET A 189 16.77 -27.25 -18.36
C MET A 189 16.39 -26.27 -17.25
N ASP A 190 15.25 -26.50 -16.61
CA ASP A 190 14.78 -25.73 -15.46
C ASP A 190 14.86 -26.58 -14.18
N LEU A 191 15.72 -26.15 -13.26
CA LEU A 191 15.97 -26.75 -11.96
C LEU A 191 15.77 -25.72 -10.84
N HIS A 192 15.06 -24.61 -11.08
CA HIS A 192 14.93 -23.59 -10.05
C HIS A 192 14.32 -24.16 -8.77
N ARG A 193 14.78 -23.68 -7.61
CA ARG A 193 14.38 -24.12 -6.28
C ARG A 193 14.56 -25.62 -6.04
N CYS A 194 15.53 -26.26 -6.72
CA CYS A 194 15.99 -27.58 -6.33
C CYS A 194 16.88 -27.48 -5.08
N TYR A 195 16.26 -27.36 -3.90
CA TYR A 195 16.94 -27.01 -2.64
C TYR A 195 18.05 -27.99 -2.22
N ASN A 196 18.00 -29.23 -2.71
CA ASN A 196 18.96 -30.29 -2.40
C ASN A 196 20.10 -30.42 -3.42
N LEU A 197 20.07 -29.69 -4.52
CA LEU A 197 21.04 -29.83 -5.60
C LEU A 197 22.41 -29.33 -5.13
N VAL A 198 23.37 -30.23 -4.98
CA VAL A 198 24.70 -29.89 -4.41
C VAL A 198 25.70 -29.48 -5.50
N ALA A 199 25.56 -30.04 -6.70
CA ALA A 199 26.43 -29.76 -7.84
C ALA A 199 25.62 -29.69 -9.13
N CYS A 200 26.00 -28.78 -10.02
CA CYS A 200 25.45 -28.70 -11.37
C CYS A 200 25.79 -30.00 -12.14
N PRO A 201 24.86 -30.57 -12.92
CA PRO A 201 25.14 -31.78 -13.70
C PRO A 201 26.22 -31.56 -14.76
N ASP A 202 26.87 -32.64 -15.19
CA ASP A 202 27.70 -32.60 -16.40
C ASP A 202 26.81 -32.40 -17.63
N LEU A 203 27.06 -31.31 -18.36
CA LEU A 203 26.34 -30.90 -19.56
C LEU A 203 27.17 -31.11 -20.84
N SER A 204 28.30 -31.82 -20.76
CA SER A 204 29.20 -32.05 -21.91
C SER A 204 28.51 -32.66 -23.13
N GLY A 205 27.46 -33.47 -22.93
CA GLY A 205 26.66 -34.04 -24.02
C GLY A 205 25.43 -33.22 -24.45
N CYS A 206 25.08 -32.13 -23.76
CA CYS A 206 23.93 -31.26 -24.06
C CYS A 206 24.31 -30.19 -25.11
N LYS A 207 24.46 -30.61 -26.38
CA LYS A 207 25.01 -29.76 -27.44
C LYS A 207 24.07 -28.64 -27.94
N THR A 208 22.78 -28.72 -27.62
CA THR A 208 21.74 -27.79 -28.09
C THR A 208 21.18 -26.92 -26.96
N LEU A 209 21.78 -26.95 -25.76
CA LEU A 209 21.22 -26.28 -24.59
C LEU A 209 21.28 -24.76 -24.76
N GLU A 210 20.12 -24.10 -24.73
CA GLU A 210 19.96 -22.66 -24.86
C GLU A 210 19.65 -21.98 -23.52
N LYS A 211 18.98 -22.68 -22.59
CA LYS A 211 18.60 -22.10 -21.29
C LYS A 211 18.85 -23.06 -20.15
N LEU A 212 19.54 -22.56 -19.12
CA LEU A 212 19.76 -23.26 -17.86
C LEU A 212 19.32 -22.36 -16.70
N ASN A 213 18.31 -22.82 -15.97
CA ASN A 213 17.79 -22.14 -14.79
C ASN A 213 18.09 -22.94 -13.53
N LEU A 214 18.94 -22.41 -12.66
CA LEU A 214 19.38 -22.97 -11.39
C LEU A 214 18.98 -22.06 -10.21
N GLN A 215 18.13 -21.06 -10.44
CA GLN A 215 17.76 -20.07 -9.43
C GLN A 215 17.29 -20.72 -8.12
N GLY A 216 17.73 -20.25 -6.96
CA GLY A 216 17.28 -20.75 -5.66
C GLY A 216 17.77 -22.16 -5.32
N CYS A 217 18.77 -22.69 -6.03
CA CYS A 217 19.45 -23.94 -5.66
C CYS A 217 20.40 -23.69 -4.48
N VAL A 218 19.84 -23.49 -3.29
CA VAL A 218 20.57 -22.99 -2.12
C VAL A 218 21.74 -23.88 -1.66
N ARG A 219 21.77 -25.19 -1.99
CA ARG A 219 22.88 -26.10 -1.65
C ARG A 219 23.94 -26.23 -2.75
N LEU A 220 23.76 -25.56 -3.88
CA LEU A 220 24.69 -25.61 -5.00
C LEU A 220 25.99 -24.89 -4.62
N THR A 221 27.09 -25.63 -4.51
CA THR A 221 28.38 -25.03 -4.12
C THR A 221 29.26 -24.67 -5.30
N LYS A 222 29.14 -25.42 -6.41
CA LYS A 222 29.97 -25.28 -7.61
C LYS A 222 29.15 -25.51 -8.88
N VAL A 223 29.41 -24.70 -9.90
CA VAL A 223 28.93 -24.94 -11.26
C VAL A 223 29.92 -25.84 -12.01
N HIS A 224 29.43 -26.83 -12.75
CA HIS A 224 30.28 -27.80 -13.42
C HIS A 224 31.01 -27.15 -14.61
N LYS A 225 32.28 -27.51 -14.84
CA LYS A 225 33.14 -26.97 -15.91
C LYS A 225 32.56 -27.10 -17.33
N SER A 226 31.65 -28.04 -17.55
CA SER A 226 30.96 -28.19 -18.83
C SER A 226 30.09 -26.99 -19.19
N VAL A 227 29.57 -26.26 -18.21
CA VAL A 227 28.76 -25.04 -18.44
C VAL A 227 29.60 -23.99 -19.19
N GLY A 228 30.86 -23.81 -18.80
CA GLY A 228 31.79 -22.90 -19.49
C GLY A 228 32.08 -23.24 -20.95
N ASN A 229 31.81 -24.49 -21.36
CA ASN A 229 31.99 -25.00 -22.71
C ASN A 229 30.71 -24.97 -23.57
N ALA A 230 29.58 -24.50 -23.04
CA ALA A 230 28.27 -24.58 -23.69
C ALA A 230 28.09 -23.51 -24.79
N ARG A 231 28.35 -23.88 -26.05
CA ARG A 231 28.36 -22.97 -27.20
C ARG A 231 27.00 -22.39 -27.62
N THR A 232 25.91 -23.07 -27.28
CA THR A 232 24.54 -22.69 -27.65
C THR A 232 23.79 -21.96 -26.54
N LEU A 233 24.38 -21.89 -25.33
CA LEU A 233 23.68 -21.37 -24.16
C LEU A 233 23.45 -19.86 -24.32
N LEU A 234 22.19 -19.44 -24.30
CA LEU A 234 21.72 -18.05 -24.41
C LEU A 234 21.42 -17.44 -23.04
N GLN A 235 20.92 -18.24 -22.10
CA GLN A 235 20.51 -17.77 -20.76
C GLN A 235 21.01 -18.71 -19.66
N LEU A 236 21.66 -18.13 -18.65
CA LEU A 236 22.09 -18.82 -17.44
C LEU A 236 21.62 -18.03 -16.21
N ASN A 237 20.76 -18.65 -15.41
CA ASN A 237 20.24 -18.04 -14.18
C ASN A 237 20.68 -18.87 -12.96
N LEU A 238 21.49 -18.26 -12.11
CA LEU A 238 22.01 -18.80 -10.85
C LEU A 238 21.57 -17.93 -9.65
N ASN A 239 20.60 -17.02 -9.84
CA ASN A 239 20.15 -16.13 -8.80
C ASN A 239 19.77 -16.89 -7.52
N ASP A 240 20.10 -16.37 -6.34
CA ASP A 240 19.74 -16.98 -5.04
C ASP A 240 20.35 -18.39 -4.82
N CYS A 241 21.52 -18.66 -5.43
CA CYS A 241 22.35 -19.82 -5.09
C CYS A 241 23.26 -19.47 -3.90
N SER A 242 22.68 -19.40 -2.71
CA SER A 242 23.33 -18.83 -1.52
C SER A 242 24.64 -19.51 -1.05
N ASN A 243 24.87 -20.78 -1.43
CA ASN A 243 26.12 -21.50 -1.14
C ASN A 243 27.11 -21.55 -2.30
N LEU A 244 26.84 -20.89 -3.43
CA LEU A 244 27.71 -20.90 -4.60
C LEU A 244 29.03 -20.20 -4.29
N VAL A 245 30.13 -20.95 -4.32
CA VAL A 245 31.48 -20.42 -4.05
C VAL A 245 32.25 -20.18 -5.35
N GLU A 246 32.03 -21.01 -6.36
CA GLU A 246 32.86 -21.07 -7.56
C GLU A 246 32.03 -21.15 -8.84
N PHE A 247 32.26 -20.19 -9.74
CA PHE A 247 31.82 -20.21 -11.14
C PHE A 247 32.96 -20.75 -12.03
N PRO A 248 32.71 -21.39 -13.19
CA PRO A 248 33.76 -21.98 -14.00
C PRO A 248 34.79 -20.93 -14.44
N SER A 249 36.08 -21.23 -14.26
CA SER A 249 37.17 -20.32 -14.61
C SER A 249 37.35 -20.16 -16.13
N ASP A 250 37.13 -21.24 -16.88
CA ASP A 250 37.09 -21.22 -18.35
C ASP A 250 35.64 -21.01 -18.82
N VAL A 251 35.40 -19.86 -19.44
CA VAL A 251 34.11 -19.46 -20.04
C VAL A 251 34.23 -19.23 -21.54
N SER A 252 35.32 -19.67 -22.16
CA SER A 252 35.62 -19.43 -23.58
C SER A 252 34.60 -20.05 -24.55
N GLY A 253 33.81 -21.02 -24.07
CA GLY A 253 32.74 -21.66 -24.83
C GLY A 253 31.41 -20.90 -24.82
N LEU A 254 31.17 -20.00 -23.86
CA LEU A 254 29.89 -19.27 -23.66
C LEU A 254 29.69 -18.12 -24.66
N LYS A 255 30.01 -18.34 -25.93
CA LYS A 255 30.03 -17.32 -26.99
C LYS A 255 28.65 -16.80 -27.41
N ALA A 256 27.60 -17.61 -27.21
CA ALA A 256 26.22 -17.25 -27.54
C ALA A 256 25.45 -16.67 -26.33
N LEU A 257 26.05 -16.64 -25.14
CA LEU A 257 25.36 -16.25 -23.91
C LEU A 257 24.95 -14.78 -24.00
N GLN A 258 23.67 -14.50 -23.76
CA GLN A 258 23.10 -13.16 -23.79
C GLN A 258 22.78 -12.68 -22.38
N ASN A 259 22.28 -13.56 -21.51
CA ASN A 259 21.87 -13.20 -20.15
C ASN A 259 22.56 -14.09 -19.13
N LEU A 260 23.31 -13.47 -18.21
CA LEU A 260 23.92 -14.12 -17.06
C LEU A 260 23.44 -13.45 -15.78
N ASN A 261 22.77 -14.22 -14.92
CA ASN A 261 22.35 -13.78 -13.60
C ASN A 261 23.04 -14.63 -12.52
N LEU A 262 23.91 -13.99 -11.73
CA LEU A 262 24.64 -14.53 -10.59
C LEU A 262 24.24 -13.81 -9.28
N SER A 263 23.16 -13.04 -9.29
CA SER A 263 22.75 -12.23 -8.13
C SER A 263 22.40 -13.09 -6.91
N ASN A 264 22.44 -12.51 -5.71
CA ASN A 264 22.15 -13.17 -4.43
C ASN A 264 23.01 -14.44 -4.20
N CYS A 265 24.28 -14.37 -4.61
CA CYS A 265 25.29 -15.42 -4.37
C CYS A 265 26.40 -14.88 -3.43
N PRO A 266 26.13 -14.72 -2.12
CA PRO A 266 27.01 -14.01 -1.18
C PRO A 266 28.35 -14.70 -0.90
N LYS A 267 28.55 -15.94 -1.36
CA LYS A 267 29.83 -16.66 -1.23
C LYS A 267 30.69 -16.60 -2.50
N LEU A 268 30.16 -16.08 -3.60
CA LEU A 268 30.89 -15.95 -4.86
C LEU A 268 31.81 -14.72 -4.77
N LYS A 269 33.12 -14.96 -4.77
CA LYS A 269 34.14 -13.92 -4.52
C LYS A 269 34.77 -13.34 -5.78
N GLU A 270 34.72 -14.07 -6.89
CA GLU A 270 35.46 -13.72 -8.11
C GLU A 270 34.65 -14.10 -9.35
N LEU A 271 34.82 -13.30 -10.40
CA LEU A 271 34.39 -13.62 -11.75
C LEU A 271 35.56 -14.19 -12.55
N PRO A 272 35.31 -14.99 -13.61
CA PRO A 272 36.37 -15.55 -14.44
C PRO A 272 37.18 -14.44 -15.11
N GLN A 273 38.52 -14.55 -15.09
CA GLN A 273 39.41 -13.53 -15.67
C GLN A 273 39.17 -13.30 -17.17
N GLU A 274 38.69 -14.32 -17.90
CA GLU A 274 38.35 -14.26 -19.32
C GLU A 274 36.85 -14.03 -19.58
N ILE A 275 36.12 -13.36 -18.67
CA ILE A 275 34.69 -13.03 -18.82
C ILE A 275 34.38 -12.38 -20.18
N GLY A 276 35.31 -11.58 -20.70
CA GLY A 276 35.24 -10.94 -22.01
C GLY A 276 35.08 -11.89 -23.20
N SER A 277 35.31 -13.20 -23.03
CA SER A 277 35.05 -14.21 -24.06
C SER A 277 33.56 -14.37 -24.40
N MET A 278 32.66 -13.91 -23.52
CA MET A 278 31.21 -13.92 -23.71
C MET A 278 30.74 -12.69 -24.51
N TYR A 279 31.34 -12.42 -25.67
CA TYR A 279 31.11 -11.20 -26.47
C TYR A 279 29.65 -11.00 -26.99
N SER A 280 28.76 -11.99 -26.82
CA SER A 280 27.32 -11.85 -27.11
C SER A 280 26.49 -11.39 -25.91
N LEU A 281 27.11 -11.22 -24.73
CA LEU A 281 26.40 -10.92 -23.49
C LEU A 281 25.75 -9.53 -23.56
N LYS A 282 24.46 -9.49 -23.26
CA LYS A 282 23.62 -8.29 -23.19
C LYS A 282 23.30 -7.87 -21.77
N GLN A 283 23.18 -8.83 -20.85
CA GLN A 283 22.83 -8.57 -19.46
C GLN A 283 23.73 -9.36 -18.52
N LEU A 284 24.38 -8.66 -17.61
CA LEU A 284 25.17 -9.22 -16.52
C LEU A 284 24.63 -8.68 -15.19
N LEU A 285 24.05 -9.57 -14.38
CA LEU A 285 23.55 -9.27 -13.05
C LEU A 285 24.38 -10.04 -12.03
N VAL A 286 25.01 -9.33 -11.11
CA VAL A 286 25.90 -9.90 -10.08
C VAL A 286 25.63 -9.28 -8.71
N ASP A 287 24.36 -8.87 -8.48
CA ASP A 287 23.94 -8.17 -7.27
C ASP A 287 24.11 -9.04 -6.02
N GLU A 288 24.35 -8.45 -4.84
CA GLU A 288 24.42 -9.16 -3.55
C GLU A 288 25.43 -10.32 -3.58
N THR A 289 26.60 -10.10 -4.21
CA THR A 289 27.73 -11.04 -4.26
C THR A 289 28.91 -10.54 -3.45
N ALA A 290 29.84 -11.45 -3.12
CA ALA A 290 31.10 -11.09 -2.45
C ALA A 290 32.22 -10.71 -3.43
N ILE A 291 31.88 -10.32 -4.67
CA ILE A 291 32.85 -9.95 -5.69
C ILE A 291 33.59 -8.69 -5.24
N SER A 292 34.92 -8.78 -5.17
CA SER A 292 35.78 -7.67 -4.75
C SER A 292 36.38 -6.87 -5.90
N VAL A 293 36.54 -7.50 -7.07
CA VAL A 293 37.16 -6.89 -8.26
C VAL A 293 36.45 -7.40 -9.52
N LEU A 294 36.21 -6.51 -10.48
CA LEU A 294 35.80 -6.91 -11.83
C LEU A 294 37.03 -7.19 -12.69
N PRO A 295 37.06 -8.29 -13.44
CA PRO A 295 38.19 -8.61 -14.32
C PRO A 295 38.31 -7.58 -15.43
N GLU A 296 39.54 -7.20 -15.80
CA GLU A 296 39.78 -6.22 -16.87
C GLU A 296 39.13 -6.66 -18.18
N SER A 297 39.09 -7.95 -18.51
CA SER A 297 38.46 -8.41 -19.76
C SER A 297 36.97 -8.07 -19.91
N ILE A 298 36.27 -7.61 -18.85
CA ILE A 298 34.87 -7.19 -18.91
C ILE A 298 34.62 -6.13 -19.99
N PHE A 299 35.59 -5.27 -20.29
CA PHE A 299 35.46 -4.24 -21.33
C PHE A 299 35.31 -4.81 -22.75
N ARG A 300 35.59 -6.10 -22.97
CA ARG A 300 35.40 -6.79 -24.27
C ARG A 300 33.94 -7.20 -24.51
N LEU A 301 33.04 -6.99 -23.55
CA LEU A 301 31.61 -7.28 -23.69
C LEU A 301 30.90 -6.18 -24.49
N GLU A 302 31.24 -6.03 -25.76
CA GLU A 302 30.81 -4.92 -26.62
C GLU A 302 29.28 -4.83 -26.82
N LYS A 303 28.54 -5.93 -26.60
CA LYS A 303 27.07 -5.98 -26.71
C LYS A 303 26.35 -5.82 -25.37
N LEU A 304 27.06 -5.55 -24.27
CA LEU A 304 26.46 -5.47 -22.95
C LEU A 304 25.56 -4.22 -22.87
N GLU A 305 24.27 -4.44 -22.67
CA GLU A 305 23.23 -3.40 -22.56
C GLU A 305 22.91 -3.08 -21.08
N LYS A 306 23.08 -4.05 -20.16
CA LYS A 306 22.81 -3.87 -18.73
C LYS A 306 23.89 -4.51 -17.85
N LEU A 307 24.42 -3.72 -16.91
CA LEU A 307 25.33 -4.17 -15.86
C LEU A 307 24.79 -3.77 -14.49
N SER A 308 24.56 -4.76 -13.63
CA SER A 308 24.07 -4.55 -12.26
C SER A 308 25.00 -5.18 -11.23
N LEU A 309 25.48 -4.33 -10.31
CA LEU A 309 26.40 -4.65 -9.21
C LEU A 309 25.81 -4.16 -7.87
N ASN A 310 24.49 -4.22 -7.74
CA ASN A 310 23.81 -3.70 -6.55
C ASN A 310 24.18 -4.55 -5.33
N GLY A 311 24.28 -3.97 -4.14
CA GLY A 311 24.63 -4.68 -2.89
C GLY A 311 26.03 -5.33 -2.89
N CYS A 312 26.89 -5.02 -3.87
CA CYS A 312 28.26 -5.53 -3.88
C CYS A 312 29.13 -4.76 -2.87
N GLN A 313 29.20 -5.25 -1.62
CA GLN A 313 29.86 -4.55 -0.52
C GLN A 313 31.40 -4.63 -0.54
N PHE A 314 32.00 -5.41 -1.44
CA PHE A 314 33.45 -5.58 -1.53
C PHE A 314 34.06 -4.90 -2.77
N ILE A 315 33.24 -4.45 -3.72
CA ILE A 315 33.73 -3.79 -4.93
C ILE A 315 34.05 -2.32 -4.64
N LYS A 316 35.33 -2.03 -4.44
CA LYS A 316 35.79 -0.67 -4.11
C LYS A 316 36.04 0.21 -5.33
N ARG A 317 36.45 -0.40 -6.44
CA ARG A 317 36.83 0.31 -7.67
C ARG A 317 36.30 -0.44 -8.89
N LEU A 318 35.98 0.30 -9.93
CA LEU A 318 35.64 -0.22 -11.25
C LEU A 318 36.87 -0.21 -12.18
N PRO A 319 36.93 -1.07 -13.19
CA PRO A 319 38.02 -1.09 -14.16
C PRO A 319 38.19 0.26 -14.88
N LYS A 320 39.44 0.69 -15.08
CA LYS A 320 39.76 1.98 -15.71
C LYS A 320 39.21 2.14 -17.13
N HIS A 321 38.98 1.03 -17.85
CA HIS A 321 38.47 0.98 -19.22
C HIS A 321 36.97 0.65 -19.30
N LEU A 322 36.19 0.90 -18.22
CA LEU A 322 34.74 0.66 -18.19
C LEU A 322 34.02 1.34 -19.36
N GLY A 323 34.48 2.53 -19.77
CA GLY A 323 33.95 3.30 -20.90
C GLY A 323 33.91 2.60 -22.25
N ASN A 324 34.64 1.50 -22.43
CA ASN A 324 34.62 0.72 -23.68
C ASN A 324 33.33 -0.12 -23.84
N LEU A 325 32.48 -0.21 -22.81
CA LEU A 325 31.16 -0.84 -22.89
C LEU A 325 30.16 0.06 -23.62
N THR A 326 30.43 0.36 -24.89
CA THR A 326 29.71 1.40 -25.65
C THR A 326 28.24 1.08 -25.91
N SER A 327 27.80 -0.19 -25.81
CA SER A 327 26.38 -0.58 -25.92
C SER A 327 25.59 -0.45 -24.61
N LEU A 328 26.25 -0.08 -23.49
CA LEU A 328 25.63 -0.10 -22.17
C LEU A 328 24.55 0.99 -22.07
N LYS A 329 23.34 0.58 -21.69
CA LYS A 329 22.17 1.44 -21.49
C LYS A 329 21.84 1.66 -20.03
N GLU A 330 22.10 0.66 -19.18
CA GLU A 330 21.82 0.71 -17.75
C GLU A 330 23.04 0.25 -16.95
N LEU A 331 23.52 1.14 -16.07
CA LEU A 331 24.54 0.85 -15.07
C LEU A 331 23.95 1.08 -13.67
N SER A 332 23.87 0.01 -12.87
CA SER A 332 23.36 0.05 -11.51
C SER A 332 24.42 -0.42 -10.51
N LEU A 333 24.74 0.44 -9.54
CA LEU A 333 25.74 0.21 -8.49
C LEU A 333 25.15 0.46 -7.10
N ASN A 334 23.83 0.35 -6.93
CA ASN A 334 23.14 0.72 -5.70
C ASN A 334 23.66 -0.08 -4.51
N GLN A 335 23.84 0.53 -3.35
CA GLN A 335 24.37 -0.13 -2.14
C GLN A 335 25.74 -0.81 -2.35
N SER A 336 26.51 -0.41 -3.36
CA SER A 336 27.88 -0.89 -3.55
C SER A 336 28.88 -0.10 -2.70
N ALA A 337 30.04 -0.70 -2.46
CA ALA A 337 31.15 -0.07 -1.75
C ALA A 337 32.09 0.75 -2.66
N VAL A 338 31.62 1.13 -3.85
CA VAL A 338 32.44 1.87 -4.82
C VAL A 338 32.85 3.22 -4.22
N GLU A 339 34.16 3.45 -4.15
CA GLU A 339 34.77 4.66 -3.60
C GLU A 339 34.82 5.79 -4.66
N GLU A 340 35.01 5.42 -5.93
CA GLU A 340 35.12 6.35 -7.06
C GLU A 340 34.56 5.75 -8.37
N LEU A 341 34.01 6.60 -9.24
CA LEU A 341 33.71 6.24 -10.63
C LEU A 341 34.89 6.64 -11.53
N PRO A 342 35.37 5.76 -12.43
CA PRO A 342 36.46 6.09 -13.34
C PRO A 342 36.01 7.15 -14.36
N ASP A 343 36.93 8.04 -14.78
CA ASP A 343 36.64 9.06 -15.79
C ASP A 343 36.11 8.48 -17.11
N SER A 344 36.49 7.24 -17.45
CA SER A 344 35.99 6.54 -18.63
C SER A 344 34.47 6.28 -18.61
N VAL A 345 33.79 6.43 -17.47
CA VAL A 345 32.33 6.35 -17.41
C VAL A 345 31.65 7.29 -18.42
N GLY A 346 32.25 8.46 -18.68
CA GLY A 346 31.75 9.41 -19.67
C GLY A 346 31.83 8.94 -21.13
N SER A 347 32.50 7.82 -21.42
CA SER A 347 32.57 7.23 -22.76
C SER A 347 31.42 6.26 -23.05
N LEU A 348 30.53 5.99 -22.08
CA LEU A 348 29.35 5.14 -22.24
C LEU A 348 28.24 5.85 -23.04
N SER A 349 28.48 6.09 -24.33
CA SER A 349 27.65 6.97 -25.18
C SER A 349 26.18 6.55 -25.32
N ASN A 350 25.83 5.29 -25.06
CA ASN A 350 24.45 4.78 -25.08
C ASN A 350 23.78 4.69 -23.70
N LEU A 351 24.41 5.21 -22.64
CA LEU A 351 23.88 5.10 -21.28
C LEU A 351 22.61 5.94 -21.13
N GLU A 352 21.49 5.29 -20.81
CA GLU A 352 20.18 5.89 -20.60
C GLU A 352 19.89 6.06 -19.10
N LYS A 353 20.42 5.16 -18.25
CA LYS A 353 20.16 5.13 -16.80
C LYS A 353 21.44 4.87 -16.00
N LEU A 354 21.68 5.73 -15.01
CA LEU A 354 22.76 5.60 -14.04
C LEU A 354 22.19 5.59 -12.61
N SER A 355 22.32 4.46 -11.92
CA SER A 355 21.81 4.28 -10.56
C SER A 355 22.96 4.02 -9.60
N LEU A 356 23.14 4.92 -8.64
CA LEU A 356 24.21 4.98 -7.63
C LEU A 356 23.63 5.17 -6.23
N MET A 357 22.39 4.72 -5.98
CA MET A 357 21.70 4.95 -4.71
C MET A 357 22.37 4.21 -3.56
N TRP A 358 22.37 4.80 -2.36
CA TRP A 358 22.91 4.22 -1.14
C TRP A 358 24.41 3.90 -1.19
N CYS A 359 25.17 4.51 -2.10
CA CYS A 359 26.63 4.39 -2.18
C CYS A 359 27.28 5.25 -1.08
N GLN A 360 27.49 4.68 0.10
CA GLN A 360 28.03 5.41 1.27
C GLN A 360 29.51 5.79 1.14
N SER A 361 30.25 5.16 0.22
CA SER A 361 31.68 5.43 -0.01
C SER A 361 31.93 6.38 -1.18
N LEU A 362 30.95 6.58 -2.06
CA LEU A 362 31.10 7.42 -3.25
C LEU A 362 30.87 8.89 -2.90
N THR A 363 31.93 9.71 -2.95
CA THR A 363 31.86 11.11 -2.53
C THR A 363 31.67 12.12 -3.66
N ALA A 364 31.91 11.73 -4.91
CA ALA A 364 31.82 12.59 -6.08
C ALA A 364 31.47 11.80 -7.34
N ILE A 365 30.98 12.50 -8.35
CA ILE A 365 30.73 11.99 -9.70
C ILE A 365 31.69 12.74 -10.66
N PRO A 366 32.41 12.05 -11.57
CA PRO A 366 33.39 12.70 -12.44
C PRO A 366 32.72 13.64 -13.45
N GLU A 367 33.44 14.71 -13.82
CA GLU A 367 32.99 15.69 -14.84
C GLU A 367 32.68 15.03 -16.20
N SER A 368 33.30 13.89 -16.50
CA SER A 368 33.04 13.15 -17.73
C SER A 368 31.60 12.66 -17.88
N VAL A 369 30.80 12.60 -16.79
CA VAL A 369 29.37 12.26 -16.86
C VAL A 369 28.57 13.18 -17.78
N GLY A 370 29.00 14.44 -18.00
CA GLY A 370 28.34 15.33 -18.95
C GLY A 370 28.42 14.89 -20.42
N ASN A 371 29.30 13.94 -20.75
CA ASN A 371 29.42 13.36 -22.11
C ASN A 371 28.34 12.30 -22.41
N LEU A 372 27.53 11.93 -21.41
CA LEU A 372 26.49 10.91 -21.54
C LEU A 372 25.22 11.47 -22.18
N HIS A 373 25.29 11.79 -23.48
CA HIS A 373 24.25 12.55 -24.16
C HIS A 373 22.87 11.89 -24.22
N LEU A 374 22.76 10.57 -24.03
CA LEU A 374 21.49 9.83 -24.00
C LEU A 374 20.93 9.60 -22.58
N LEU A 375 21.58 10.12 -21.54
CA LEU A 375 21.20 9.89 -20.16
C LEU A 375 19.85 10.54 -19.85
N THR A 376 18.90 9.72 -19.39
CA THR A 376 17.52 10.15 -19.07
C THR A 376 17.23 10.13 -17.57
N GLU A 377 17.96 9.31 -16.81
CA GLU A 377 17.73 9.09 -15.38
C GLU A 377 19.06 8.96 -14.63
N VAL A 378 19.24 9.81 -13.62
CA VAL A 378 20.35 9.75 -12.66
C VAL A 378 19.78 9.64 -11.26
N SER A 379 20.05 8.53 -10.58
CA SER A 379 19.61 8.32 -9.20
C SER A 379 20.81 8.12 -8.29
N ILE A 380 21.02 9.04 -7.37
CA ILE A 380 22.15 9.05 -6.43
C ILE A 380 21.69 9.07 -4.98
N ASN A 381 20.38 8.85 -4.75
CA ASN A 381 19.71 8.95 -3.45
C ASN A 381 20.51 8.29 -2.31
N SER A 382 20.57 8.95 -1.16
CA SER A 382 21.18 8.43 0.07
C SER A 382 22.65 8.05 -0.08
N SER A 383 23.40 8.70 -0.98
CA SER A 383 24.85 8.50 -1.15
C SER A 383 25.66 9.57 -0.44
N ALA A 384 26.96 9.34 -0.29
CA ALA A 384 27.88 10.28 0.36
C ALA A 384 28.37 11.42 -0.57
N ILE A 385 27.68 11.65 -1.69
CA ILE A 385 28.05 12.64 -2.69
C ILE A 385 27.97 14.04 -2.08
N LYS A 386 29.08 14.77 -2.18
CA LYS A 386 29.25 16.12 -1.61
C LYS A 386 28.84 17.23 -2.58
N GLU A 387 29.06 16.99 -3.87
CA GLU A 387 28.79 17.93 -4.95
C GLU A 387 28.43 17.19 -6.25
N LEU A 388 27.63 17.85 -7.08
CA LEU A 388 27.36 17.40 -8.46
C LEU A 388 28.35 18.08 -9.41
N PRO A 389 28.88 17.37 -10.42
CA PRO A 389 29.80 17.96 -11.40
C PRO A 389 29.11 19.06 -12.22
N LEU A 390 29.87 20.06 -12.66
CA LEU A 390 29.33 21.15 -13.47
C LEU A 390 28.74 20.61 -14.78
N ALA A 391 29.36 19.61 -15.38
CA ALA A 391 28.91 19.03 -16.64
C ALA A 391 27.54 18.32 -16.56
N ILE A 392 26.98 18.05 -15.37
CA ILE A 392 25.62 17.49 -15.22
C ILE A 392 24.58 18.38 -15.91
N GLY A 393 24.77 19.69 -15.85
CA GLY A 393 23.90 20.70 -16.42
C GLY A 393 23.85 20.73 -17.94
N SER A 394 24.75 19.99 -18.61
CA SER A 394 24.85 19.91 -20.08
C SER A 394 24.13 18.69 -20.67
N LEU A 395 23.45 17.88 -19.85
CA LEU A 395 22.77 16.67 -20.30
C LEU A 395 21.43 17.02 -21.00
N PRO A 396 21.29 16.79 -22.32
CA PRO A 396 20.17 17.32 -23.09
C PRO A 396 18.84 16.59 -22.85
N TYR A 397 18.89 15.29 -22.48
CA TYR A 397 17.71 14.44 -22.34
C TYR A 397 17.44 13.97 -20.90
N LEU A 398 18.17 14.51 -19.91
CA LEU A 398 17.97 14.13 -18.50
C LEU A 398 16.57 14.56 -18.05
N LYS A 399 15.73 13.58 -17.68
CA LYS A 399 14.34 13.80 -17.23
C LYS A 399 14.20 13.73 -15.72
N ILE A 400 14.95 12.83 -15.09
CA ILE A 400 14.86 12.57 -13.66
C ILE A 400 16.26 12.67 -13.04
N LEU A 401 16.41 13.55 -12.07
CA LEU A 401 17.59 13.64 -11.21
C LEU A 401 17.15 13.48 -9.75
N SER A 402 17.49 12.34 -9.15
CA SER A 402 17.16 12.06 -7.75
C SER A 402 18.42 12.02 -6.88
N ALA A 403 18.54 12.97 -5.97
CA ALA A 403 19.62 13.12 -5.00
C ALA A 403 19.11 13.20 -3.55
N GLY A 404 17.91 12.69 -3.29
CA GLY A 404 17.29 12.66 -1.97
C GLY A 404 18.09 11.81 -0.97
N GLY A 405 18.28 12.29 0.26
CA GLY A 405 19.05 11.63 1.31
C GLY A 405 20.56 11.84 1.21
N CYS A 406 21.07 12.57 0.20
CA CYS A 406 22.48 12.94 0.12
C CYS A 406 22.82 14.03 1.17
N ARG A 407 23.01 13.61 2.42
CA ARG A 407 23.19 14.50 3.58
C ARG A 407 24.45 15.38 3.49
N SER A 408 25.42 15.03 2.65
CA SER A 408 26.62 15.84 2.41
C SER A 408 26.49 16.83 1.25
N LEU A 409 25.45 16.71 0.41
CA LEU A 409 25.20 17.62 -0.70
C LEU A 409 24.69 18.96 -0.16
N SER A 410 25.52 19.99 -0.26
CA SER A 410 25.26 21.30 0.37
C SER A 410 24.91 22.43 -0.60
N LYS A 411 25.16 22.22 -1.90
CA LYS A 411 24.93 23.16 -3.00
C LYS A 411 24.62 22.40 -4.29
N LEU A 412 23.91 23.07 -5.22
CA LEU A 412 23.80 22.65 -6.61
C LEU A 412 24.72 23.52 -7.47
N PRO A 413 25.27 23.00 -8.58
CA PRO A 413 26.04 23.81 -9.53
C PRO A 413 25.13 24.77 -10.31
N ASP A 414 25.65 25.96 -10.66
CA ASP A 414 24.91 26.94 -11.48
C ASP A 414 24.50 26.38 -12.85
N SER A 415 25.27 25.42 -13.36
CA SER A 415 24.95 24.72 -14.62
C SER A 415 23.64 23.94 -14.57
N ILE A 416 23.06 23.66 -13.38
CA ILE A 416 21.80 22.94 -13.25
C ILE A 416 20.69 23.56 -14.10
N GLY A 417 20.70 24.89 -14.28
CA GLY A 417 19.75 25.61 -15.13
C GLY A 417 19.79 25.25 -16.62
N GLY A 418 20.83 24.56 -17.09
CA GLY A 418 20.99 24.09 -18.47
C GLY A 418 20.23 22.81 -18.80
N LEU A 419 19.64 22.13 -17.81
CA LEU A 419 18.88 20.89 -18.01
C LEU A 419 17.56 21.15 -18.74
N ALA A 420 17.59 21.10 -20.07
CA ALA A 420 16.46 21.47 -20.93
C ALA A 420 15.26 20.51 -20.84
N SER A 421 15.47 19.25 -20.48
CA SER A 421 14.44 18.19 -20.49
C SER A 421 14.03 17.70 -19.10
N ILE A 422 14.57 18.27 -18.02
CA ILE A 422 14.29 17.76 -16.66
C ILE A 422 12.82 18.00 -16.29
N SER A 423 12.12 16.93 -15.93
CA SER A 423 10.74 16.96 -15.47
C SER A 423 10.65 16.79 -13.95
N GLU A 424 11.58 16.06 -13.34
CA GLU A 424 11.56 15.74 -11.91
C GLU A 424 12.95 15.91 -11.28
N LEU A 425 13.01 16.73 -10.23
CA LEU A 425 14.20 16.96 -9.42
C LEU A 425 13.90 16.67 -7.95
N GLU A 426 14.55 15.65 -7.39
CA GLU A 426 14.39 15.23 -5.99
C GLU A 426 15.67 15.52 -5.20
N LEU A 427 15.54 16.33 -4.16
CA LEU A 427 16.62 16.83 -3.29
C LEU A 427 16.27 16.68 -1.81
N ASP A 428 15.30 15.81 -1.49
CA ASP A 428 14.83 15.57 -0.13
C ASP A 428 15.98 15.24 0.83
N GLU A 429 15.90 15.63 2.10
CA GLU A 429 16.87 15.29 3.15
C GLU A 429 18.35 15.60 2.79
N THR A 430 18.58 16.58 1.91
CA THR A 430 19.91 17.11 1.60
C THR A 430 20.29 18.26 2.52
N SER A 431 21.58 18.59 2.56
CA SER A 431 22.10 19.75 3.32
C SER A 431 22.13 21.04 2.49
N ILE A 432 21.33 21.12 1.42
CA ILE A 432 21.31 22.29 0.52
C ILE A 432 20.94 23.54 1.32
N SER A 433 21.83 24.53 1.25
CA SER A 433 21.72 25.80 1.99
C SER A 433 20.97 26.88 1.21
N HIS A 434 21.10 26.86 -0.12
CA HIS A 434 20.49 27.78 -1.08
C HIS A 434 20.43 27.08 -2.44
N LEU A 435 19.48 27.50 -3.29
CA LEU A 435 19.44 27.15 -4.71
C LEU A 435 20.13 28.27 -5.52
N PRO A 436 20.85 27.95 -6.61
CA PRO A 436 21.43 28.95 -7.51
C PRO A 436 20.33 29.68 -8.30
N GLU A 437 20.58 30.93 -8.73
CA GLU A 437 19.62 31.71 -9.54
C GLU A 437 19.34 31.06 -10.91
N GLN A 438 20.25 30.22 -11.38
CA GLN A 438 20.10 29.49 -12.64
C GLN A 438 19.03 28.39 -12.53
N ILE A 439 18.55 28.03 -11.34
CA ILE A 439 17.47 27.04 -11.19
C ILE A 439 16.20 27.45 -11.94
N GLY A 440 15.95 28.75 -12.11
CA GLY A 440 14.84 29.26 -12.94
C GLY A 440 14.96 28.92 -14.44
N GLY A 441 16.12 28.45 -14.89
CA GLY A 441 16.35 27.98 -16.27
C GLY A 441 15.69 26.63 -16.58
N LEU A 442 15.20 25.91 -15.56
CA LEU A 442 14.53 24.62 -15.71
C LEU A 442 13.10 24.78 -16.28
N LYS A 443 12.98 24.94 -17.60
CA LYS A 443 11.70 25.26 -18.26
C LYS A 443 10.69 24.11 -18.31
N MET A 444 11.16 22.85 -18.28
CA MET A 444 10.31 21.65 -18.40
C MET A 444 10.03 20.97 -17.05
N ILE A 445 10.51 21.54 -15.94
CA ILE A 445 10.36 20.92 -14.63
C ILE A 445 8.91 20.95 -14.18
N GLU A 446 8.37 19.79 -13.86
CA GLU A 446 7.00 19.61 -13.37
C GLU A 446 6.98 19.42 -11.85
N LYS A 447 8.02 18.80 -11.29
CA LYS A 447 8.09 18.41 -9.88
C LYS A 447 9.44 18.75 -9.26
N LEU A 448 9.39 19.49 -8.16
CA LEU A 448 10.55 19.78 -7.32
C LEU A 448 10.28 19.30 -5.88
N TYR A 449 11.05 18.31 -5.43
CA TYR A 449 10.97 17.76 -4.08
C TYR A 449 12.20 18.18 -3.27
N MET A 450 11.97 18.84 -2.13
CA MET A 450 12.99 19.34 -1.20
C MET A 450 12.54 19.16 0.25
N ARG A 451 11.93 18.02 0.58
CA ARG A 451 11.46 17.68 1.92
C ARG A 451 12.62 17.64 2.91
N LYS A 452 12.46 18.22 4.08
CA LYS A 452 13.42 18.22 5.20
C LYS A 452 14.82 18.73 4.81
N CYS A 453 14.91 19.65 3.86
CA CYS A 453 16.14 20.40 3.60
C CYS A 453 16.31 21.48 4.69
N THR A 454 16.73 21.07 5.89
CA THR A 454 16.75 21.94 7.08
C THR A 454 17.76 23.08 7.01
N SER A 455 18.72 23.01 6.08
CA SER A 455 19.70 24.09 5.85
C SER A 455 19.19 25.20 4.94
N LEU A 456 18.10 24.95 4.19
CA LEU A 456 17.53 25.89 3.23
C LEU A 456 16.82 27.04 3.96
N ARG A 457 17.27 28.27 3.72
CA ARG A 457 16.73 29.49 4.40
C ARG A 457 15.81 30.34 3.52
N SER A 458 15.99 30.29 2.21
CA SER A 458 15.20 31.04 1.23
C SER A 458 15.21 30.32 -0.13
N LEU A 459 14.29 30.72 -1.00
CA LEU A 459 14.30 30.36 -2.42
C LEU A 459 14.73 31.59 -3.24
N PRO A 460 15.42 31.40 -4.38
CA PRO A 460 15.81 32.49 -5.27
C PRO A 460 14.62 33.08 -6.03
N GLU A 461 14.70 34.33 -6.48
CA GLU A 461 13.63 35.00 -7.27
C GLU A 461 13.42 34.32 -8.63
N SER A 462 14.44 33.68 -9.17
CA SER A 462 14.34 32.88 -10.39
C SER A 462 13.36 31.69 -10.30
N ILE A 463 12.96 31.24 -9.10
CA ILE A 463 11.99 30.14 -8.94
C ILE A 463 10.69 30.42 -9.70
N GLY A 464 10.26 31.69 -9.79
CA GLY A 464 9.05 32.08 -10.53
C GLY A 464 9.15 31.88 -12.05
N SER A 465 10.33 31.62 -12.60
CA SER A 465 10.53 31.32 -14.03
C SER A 465 10.25 29.86 -14.40
N MET A 466 10.03 28.98 -13.41
CA MET A 466 9.75 27.55 -13.64
C MET A 466 8.27 27.34 -14.01
N LEU A 467 7.84 27.87 -15.15
CA LEU A 467 6.43 27.97 -15.53
C LEU A 467 5.71 26.62 -15.69
N SER A 468 6.44 25.52 -15.90
CA SER A 468 5.84 24.17 -16.01
C SER A 468 5.64 23.48 -14.65
N LEU A 469 6.07 24.10 -13.54
CA LEU A 469 6.07 23.47 -12.22
C LEU A 469 4.64 23.27 -11.72
N THR A 470 4.25 22.02 -11.50
CA THR A 470 2.92 21.62 -11.00
C THR A 470 2.96 21.23 -9.53
N THR A 471 4.09 20.73 -9.04
CA THR A 471 4.26 20.27 -7.66
C THR A 471 5.54 20.83 -7.06
N LEU A 472 5.41 21.56 -5.95
CA LEU A 472 6.53 21.99 -5.12
C LEU A 472 6.36 21.46 -3.70
N ASN A 473 7.33 20.69 -3.23
CA ASN A 473 7.30 20.11 -1.89
C ASN A 473 8.51 20.55 -1.06
N LEU A 474 8.24 21.42 -0.09
CA LEU A 474 9.20 22.00 0.85
C LEU A 474 8.92 21.53 2.30
N PHE A 475 8.18 20.43 2.48
CA PHE A 475 7.83 19.90 3.80
C PHE A 475 9.04 19.91 4.75
N GLY A 476 8.96 20.54 5.92
CA GLY A 476 10.03 20.50 6.93
C GLY A 476 11.28 21.32 6.60
N CYS A 477 11.22 22.25 5.64
CA CYS A 477 12.30 23.21 5.38
C CYS A 477 12.33 24.36 6.39
N ASN A 478 13.47 25.05 6.50
CA ASN A 478 13.64 26.21 7.38
C ASN A 478 13.58 27.54 6.63
N ILE A 479 12.76 27.60 5.57
CA ILE A 479 12.54 28.82 4.79
C ILE A 479 11.85 29.90 5.64
N ASN A 480 12.29 31.14 5.51
CA ASN A 480 11.72 32.27 6.26
C ASN A 480 10.54 32.92 5.52
N GLU A 481 10.63 33.00 4.19
CA GLU A 481 9.66 33.62 3.28
C GLU A 481 9.72 32.94 1.90
N LEU A 482 8.68 33.16 1.08
CA LEU A 482 8.69 32.84 -0.34
C LEU A 482 8.89 34.13 -1.14
N PRO A 483 9.63 34.11 -2.26
CA PRO A 483 9.92 35.30 -3.08
C PRO A 483 8.67 35.87 -3.76
N GLU A 484 8.68 37.15 -4.17
CA GLU A 484 7.50 37.76 -4.82
C GLU A 484 7.26 37.23 -6.24
N SER A 485 8.32 36.79 -6.94
CA SER A 485 8.20 36.03 -8.19
C SER A 485 7.41 34.72 -8.07
N PHE A 486 7.18 34.19 -6.87
CA PHE A 486 6.50 32.91 -6.66
C PHE A 486 5.10 32.88 -7.27
N GLY A 487 4.39 34.01 -7.29
CA GLY A 487 3.09 34.15 -7.95
C GLY A 487 3.11 34.00 -9.48
N MET A 488 4.27 33.85 -10.13
CA MET A 488 4.39 33.56 -11.55
C MET A 488 4.21 32.07 -11.89
N LEU A 489 4.16 31.19 -10.88
CA LEU A 489 3.99 29.75 -11.04
C LEU A 489 2.52 29.39 -11.36
N GLU A 490 1.99 29.90 -12.47
CA GLU A 490 0.55 29.81 -12.80
C GLU A 490 0.03 28.36 -12.95
N ASN A 491 0.92 27.40 -13.25
CA ASN A 491 0.58 25.97 -13.38
C ASN A 491 0.76 25.17 -12.07
N LEU A 492 1.14 25.81 -10.96
CA LEU A 492 1.34 25.12 -9.68
C LEU A 492 0.01 24.62 -9.15
N VAL A 493 -0.13 23.30 -9.01
CA VAL A 493 -1.34 22.61 -8.52
C VAL A 493 -1.21 22.25 -7.04
N MET A 494 -0.02 21.83 -6.61
CA MET A 494 0.23 21.42 -5.23
C MET A 494 1.45 22.12 -4.63
N LEU A 495 1.22 22.81 -3.51
CA LEU A 495 2.25 23.43 -2.70
C LEU A 495 2.25 22.83 -1.29
N ARG A 496 3.34 22.15 -0.93
CA ARG A 496 3.53 21.58 0.41
C ARG A 496 4.60 22.35 1.19
N LEU A 497 4.16 23.03 2.24
CA LEU A 497 4.92 23.84 3.19
C LEU A 497 4.79 23.35 4.64
N HIS A 498 4.19 22.17 4.84
CA HIS A 498 4.01 21.57 6.16
C HIS A 498 5.31 21.55 6.95
N GLN A 499 5.25 21.87 8.24
CA GLN A 499 6.40 21.91 9.15
C GLN A 499 7.51 22.90 8.74
N CYS A 500 7.25 23.85 7.83
CA CYS A 500 8.13 25.00 7.61
C CYS A 500 7.98 26.01 8.76
N ARG A 501 8.51 25.64 9.95
CA ARG A 501 8.27 26.37 11.22
C ARG A 501 8.80 27.80 11.23
N LYS A 502 9.71 28.15 10.31
CA LYS A 502 10.27 29.50 10.18
C LYS A 502 9.54 30.37 9.16
N LEU A 503 8.61 29.82 8.39
CA LEU A 503 7.89 30.56 7.37
C LEU A 503 6.89 31.50 8.04
N GLN A 504 7.14 32.81 8.01
CA GLN A 504 6.35 33.81 8.75
C GLN A 504 5.25 34.47 7.92
N LYS A 505 5.45 34.58 6.60
CA LYS A 505 4.54 35.29 5.70
C LYS A 505 4.48 34.61 4.34
N LEU A 506 3.34 34.79 3.67
CA LEU A 506 3.18 34.49 2.25
C LEU A 506 3.33 35.79 1.44
N PRO A 507 3.92 35.76 0.24
CA PRO A 507 4.05 36.92 -0.63
C PRO A 507 2.68 37.37 -1.13
N VAL A 508 2.54 38.67 -1.44
CA VAL A 508 1.26 39.21 -1.96
C VAL A 508 0.94 38.59 -3.32
N SER A 509 1.95 38.20 -4.08
CA SER A 509 1.78 37.51 -5.35
C SER A 509 1.14 36.12 -5.26
N ILE A 510 1.02 35.49 -4.07
CA ILE A 510 0.45 34.14 -3.92
C ILE A 510 -0.94 34.00 -4.56
N GLY A 511 -1.76 35.05 -4.51
CA GLY A 511 -3.08 35.09 -5.14
C GLY A 511 -3.09 35.00 -6.67
N LYS A 512 -1.93 35.04 -7.33
CA LYS A 512 -1.79 34.83 -8.78
C LYS A 512 -1.71 33.35 -9.18
N LEU A 513 -1.57 32.43 -8.22
CA LEU A 513 -1.48 30.99 -8.47
C LEU A 513 -2.84 30.37 -8.83
N LYS A 514 -3.33 30.66 -10.04
CA LYS A 514 -4.68 30.29 -10.47
C LYS A 514 -4.92 28.79 -10.57
N SER A 515 -3.89 27.96 -10.77
CA SER A 515 -4.05 26.50 -10.84
C SER A 515 -3.90 25.79 -9.49
N LEU A 516 -3.66 26.52 -8.40
CA LEU A 516 -3.36 25.92 -7.11
C LEU A 516 -4.62 25.29 -6.51
N CYS A 517 -4.63 23.96 -6.43
CA CYS A 517 -5.72 23.18 -5.84
C CYS A 517 -5.45 22.81 -4.39
N HIS A 518 -4.18 22.64 -4.01
CA HIS A 518 -3.81 22.15 -2.69
C HIS A 518 -2.71 23.00 -2.06
N LEU A 519 -3.07 23.72 -0.99
CA LEU A 519 -2.14 24.47 -0.17
C LEU A 519 -2.04 23.83 1.22
N LEU A 520 -0.90 23.21 1.45
CA LEU A 520 -0.61 22.41 2.63
C LEU A 520 0.46 23.12 3.46
N MET A 521 0.09 23.90 4.47
CA MET A 521 0.98 24.75 5.29
C MET A 521 0.84 24.58 6.81
N GLU A 522 0.46 23.37 7.26
CA GLU A 522 0.36 23.03 8.68
C GLU A 522 1.69 23.24 9.43
N LYS A 523 1.62 23.70 10.68
CA LYS A 523 2.77 23.94 11.57
C LYS A 523 3.81 24.92 10.97
N THR A 524 3.34 25.91 10.23
CA THR A 524 4.11 27.09 9.83
C THR A 524 3.93 28.24 10.84
N ALA A 525 4.80 29.25 10.78
CA ALA A 525 4.68 30.47 11.59
C ALA A 525 3.83 31.55 10.89
N VAL A 526 3.15 31.24 9.78
CA VAL A 526 2.31 32.21 9.06
C VAL A 526 1.12 32.60 9.92
N THR A 527 0.94 33.89 10.16
CA THR A 527 -0.15 34.44 10.97
C THR A 527 -1.12 35.30 10.18
N VAL A 528 -0.75 35.75 8.97
CA VAL A 528 -1.58 36.65 8.15
C VAL A 528 -1.65 36.12 6.73
N LEU A 529 -2.84 36.10 6.16
CA LEU A 529 -3.08 35.85 4.74
C LEU A 529 -3.20 37.20 4.01
N PRO A 530 -2.55 37.39 2.84
CA PRO A 530 -2.68 38.63 2.08
C PRO A 530 -4.08 38.81 1.49
N GLU A 531 -4.52 40.05 1.23
CA GLU A 531 -5.81 40.34 0.59
C GLU A 531 -5.96 39.72 -0.81
N SER A 532 -4.85 39.37 -1.48
CA SER A 532 -4.89 38.65 -2.75
C SER A 532 -5.24 37.17 -2.60
N PHE A 533 -5.23 36.60 -1.39
CA PHE A 533 -5.36 35.16 -1.15
C PHE A 533 -6.69 34.60 -1.67
N GLY A 534 -7.78 35.38 -1.59
CA GLY A 534 -9.08 35.02 -2.17
C GLY A 534 -9.08 34.73 -3.67
N LYS A 535 -8.06 35.20 -4.40
CA LYS A 535 -7.93 35.02 -5.86
C LYS A 535 -7.43 33.64 -6.26
N LEU A 536 -7.17 32.75 -5.30
CA LEU A 536 -6.83 31.34 -5.54
C LEU A 536 -8.09 30.56 -5.97
N SER A 537 -8.60 30.86 -7.16
CA SER A 537 -9.93 30.44 -7.61
C SER A 537 -10.14 28.93 -7.73
N ASN A 538 -9.07 28.14 -7.84
CA ASN A 538 -9.12 26.68 -7.94
C ASN A 538 -8.73 25.96 -6.63
N LEU A 539 -8.56 26.68 -5.53
CA LEU A 539 -8.15 26.10 -4.26
C LEU A 539 -9.26 25.22 -3.67
N MET A 540 -8.97 23.93 -3.55
CA MET A 540 -9.89 22.91 -3.02
C MET A 540 -9.53 22.52 -1.58
N ILE A 541 -8.23 22.45 -1.26
CA ILE A 541 -7.77 22.03 0.06
C ILE A 541 -6.82 23.06 0.64
N LEU A 542 -7.19 23.62 1.79
CA LEU A 542 -6.37 24.51 2.60
C LEU A 542 -6.15 23.91 3.99
N LYS A 543 -4.94 23.36 4.23
CA LYS A 543 -4.55 22.88 5.56
C LYS A 543 -3.51 23.80 6.16
N MET A 544 -3.89 24.46 7.24
CA MET A 544 -3.07 25.47 7.87
C MET A 544 -2.88 25.26 9.38
N ARG A 545 -3.53 24.26 10.00
CA ARG A 545 -3.37 23.82 11.41
C ARG A 545 -2.05 24.24 12.10
N LYS A 546 -2.15 24.83 13.30
CA LYS A 546 -1.01 25.04 14.21
C LYS A 546 -1.05 24.09 15.41
N GLU A 547 0.03 24.10 16.18
CA GLU A 547 0.03 23.49 17.52
C GLU A 547 -0.64 24.48 18.49
N PRO A 548 -1.61 24.03 19.31
CA PRO A 548 -2.15 24.84 20.41
C PRO A 548 -1.00 25.24 21.35
N LEU A 549 -0.94 26.51 21.75
CA LEU A 549 0.02 26.93 22.79
C LEU A 549 -0.46 26.48 24.17
N GLU A 550 0.46 26.03 25.01
CA GLU A 550 0.19 25.63 26.41
C GLU A 550 0.02 26.84 27.36
N SER A 551 0.39 28.06 26.94
CA SER A 551 0.25 29.28 27.74
C SER A 551 0.14 30.53 26.87
N PRO A 552 -0.78 31.47 27.16
CA PRO A 552 -0.85 32.75 26.46
C PRO A 552 0.37 33.59 26.83
N SER A 553 1.33 33.71 25.91
CA SER A 553 2.41 34.69 26.07
C SER A 553 1.84 36.09 25.82
N THR A 554 2.25 37.06 26.63
CA THR A 554 1.55 38.33 26.87
C THR A 554 1.60 39.37 25.73
N GLN A 555 2.03 38.99 24.52
CA GLN A 555 2.00 39.87 23.33
C GLN A 555 1.78 39.03 22.06
N GLU A 556 0.53 38.66 21.79
CA GLU A 556 0.23 37.82 20.63
C GLU A 556 -0.86 38.44 19.76
N HIS A 557 -0.55 38.59 18.45
CA HIS A 557 -1.46 39.15 17.46
C HIS A 557 -2.58 38.16 17.14
N LEU A 558 -3.82 38.62 17.31
CA LEU A 558 -5.01 37.91 16.84
C LEU A 558 -5.13 38.00 15.32
N VAL A 559 -5.75 36.99 14.70
CA VAL A 559 -5.88 36.87 13.24
C VAL A 559 -7.29 37.24 12.80
N VAL A 560 -7.38 38.09 11.77
CA VAL A 560 -8.60 38.40 11.04
C VAL A 560 -8.44 37.87 9.62
N LEU A 561 -9.44 37.12 9.13
CA LEU A 561 -9.44 36.64 7.74
C LEU A 561 -9.68 37.82 6.78
N PRO A 562 -8.95 37.90 5.65
CA PRO A 562 -9.17 38.95 4.66
C PRO A 562 -10.55 38.81 4.02
N ASN A 563 -11.17 39.93 3.60
CA ASN A 563 -12.51 39.90 3.00
C ASN A 563 -12.57 39.08 1.71
N SER A 564 -11.47 39.05 0.95
CA SER A 564 -11.38 38.22 -0.25
C SER A 564 -11.39 36.73 0.04
N PHE A 565 -11.14 36.27 1.27
CA PHE A 565 -11.10 34.84 1.60
C PHE A 565 -12.39 34.11 1.21
N PHE A 566 -13.53 34.79 1.25
CA PHE A 566 -14.84 34.25 0.90
C PHE A 566 -15.06 34.11 -0.62
N GLU A 567 -14.11 34.51 -1.46
CA GLU A 567 -14.12 34.28 -2.91
C GLU A 567 -13.67 32.85 -3.29
N LEU A 568 -13.18 32.05 -2.34
CA LEU A 568 -12.70 30.67 -2.52
C LEU A 568 -13.86 29.66 -2.68
N SER A 569 -14.69 29.86 -3.70
CA SER A 569 -15.92 29.09 -3.94
C SER A 569 -15.73 27.58 -4.18
N LEU A 570 -14.54 27.15 -4.59
CA LEU A 570 -14.18 25.74 -4.82
C LEU A 570 -13.51 25.07 -3.61
N LEU A 571 -13.39 25.77 -2.47
CA LEU A 571 -12.76 25.22 -1.26
C LEU A 571 -13.65 24.12 -0.67
N GLU A 572 -13.12 22.90 -0.59
CA GLU A 572 -13.78 21.70 -0.06
C GLU A 572 -13.36 21.42 1.39
N GLU A 573 -12.07 21.59 1.70
CA GLU A 573 -11.51 21.35 3.05
C GLU A 573 -10.78 22.59 3.56
N LEU A 574 -11.22 23.10 4.72
CA LEU A 574 -10.54 24.14 5.48
C LEU A 574 -10.12 23.61 6.86
N ASN A 575 -8.81 23.46 7.09
CA ASN A 575 -8.27 23.21 8.42
C ASN A 575 -7.47 24.42 8.93
N ALA A 576 -8.11 25.24 9.75
CA ALA A 576 -7.54 26.41 10.41
C ALA A 576 -7.53 26.27 11.95
N ARG A 577 -7.30 25.06 12.43
CA ARG A 577 -7.16 24.78 13.87
C ARG A 577 -5.99 25.56 14.47
N ALA A 578 -6.19 26.13 15.66
CA ALA A 578 -5.20 26.88 16.42
C ALA A 578 -4.61 28.11 15.68
N TRP A 579 -5.39 28.72 14.77
CA TRP A 579 -4.95 29.90 14.02
C TRP A 579 -5.09 31.22 14.75
N ARG A 580 -5.74 31.24 15.93
CA ARG A 580 -6.07 32.46 16.70
C ARG A 580 -6.97 33.42 15.93
N ILE A 581 -7.87 32.87 15.13
CA ILE A 581 -8.94 33.63 14.50
C ILE A 581 -9.79 34.22 15.62
N SER A 582 -10.03 35.53 15.59
CA SER A 582 -10.76 36.23 16.65
C SER A 582 -11.74 37.24 16.10
N GLY A 583 -12.57 37.79 16.99
CA GLY A 583 -13.53 38.82 16.65
C GLY A 583 -14.70 38.27 15.85
N LYS A 584 -15.49 39.19 15.26
CA LYS A 584 -16.65 38.82 14.45
C LYS A 584 -16.19 38.41 13.06
N ILE A 585 -16.44 37.16 12.70
CA ILE A 585 -16.22 36.65 11.34
C ILE A 585 -17.27 37.28 10.40
N PRO A 586 -16.88 37.83 9.23
CA PRO A 586 -17.82 38.38 8.25
C PRO A 586 -18.91 37.39 7.83
N ASP A 587 -20.13 37.90 7.60
CA ASP A 587 -21.30 37.10 7.28
C ASP A 587 -21.42 36.80 5.77
N ASP A 588 -20.35 36.20 5.22
CA ASP A 588 -20.19 35.87 3.80
C ASP A 588 -19.81 34.38 3.59
N PHE A 589 -19.95 33.54 4.63
CA PHE A 589 -19.53 32.14 4.60
C PHE A 589 -20.28 31.30 3.57
N GLU A 590 -21.53 31.66 3.26
CA GLU A 590 -22.35 31.00 2.23
C GLU A 590 -21.69 30.99 0.83
N LYS A 591 -20.76 31.90 0.56
CA LYS A 591 -20.02 31.97 -0.71
C LYS A 591 -19.03 30.82 -0.88
N LEU A 592 -18.61 30.17 0.22
CA LEU A 592 -17.74 28.99 0.21
C LEU A 592 -18.56 27.72 -0.08
N SER A 593 -19.34 27.74 -1.16
CA SER A 593 -20.42 26.78 -1.43
C SER A 593 -19.99 25.32 -1.59
N SER A 594 -18.70 25.07 -1.82
CA SER A 594 -18.13 23.72 -1.99
C SER A 594 -17.60 23.09 -0.71
N LEU A 595 -17.63 23.81 0.43
CA LEU A 595 -17.07 23.31 1.69
C LEU A 595 -17.78 22.04 2.16
N GLU A 596 -16.99 20.99 2.37
CA GLU A 596 -17.42 19.73 2.97
C GLU A 596 -16.92 19.58 4.41
N ILE A 597 -15.71 20.07 4.69
CA ILE A 597 -15.04 19.89 5.99
C ILE A 597 -14.46 21.23 6.48
N VAL A 598 -14.83 21.62 7.70
CA VAL A 598 -14.32 22.82 8.37
C VAL A 598 -13.81 22.46 9.77
N ASP A 599 -12.52 22.67 10.01
CA ASP A 599 -11.89 22.58 11.35
C ASP A 599 -11.35 23.96 11.77
N LEU A 600 -12.04 24.56 12.73
CA LEU A 600 -11.70 25.84 13.36
C LEU A 600 -11.44 25.67 14.87
N GLY A 601 -11.10 24.48 15.35
CA GLY A 601 -10.83 24.27 16.78
C GLY A 601 -9.68 25.12 17.33
N HIS A 602 -9.65 25.37 18.63
CA HIS A 602 -8.66 26.23 19.32
C HIS A 602 -8.54 27.66 18.75
N ASN A 603 -9.66 28.32 18.46
CA ASN A 603 -9.68 29.73 18.05
C ASN A 603 -10.40 30.63 19.09
N ASN A 604 -10.34 31.94 18.89
CA ASN A 604 -10.71 33.00 19.85
C ASN A 604 -11.88 33.86 19.33
N PHE A 605 -12.79 33.30 18.55
CA PHE A 605 -14.00 34.01 18.11
C PHE A 605 -15.16 33.70 19.06
N SER A 606 -16.02 34.69 19.27
CA SER A 606 -17.20 34.56 20.15
C SER A 606 -18.45 34.04 19.45
N SER A 607 -18.50 34.12 18.12
CA SER A 607 -19.65 33.66 17.33
C SER A 607 -19.24 33.31 15.90
N LEU A 608 -19.92 32.34 15.30
CA LEU A 608 -19.86 32.05 13.86
C LEU A 608 -20.94 32.84 13.08
N PRO A 609 -20.74 33.12 11.78
CA PRO A 609 -21.69 33.87 10.96
C PRO A 609 -22.98 33.09 10.68
N SER A 610 -24.09 33.80 10.48
CA SER A 610 -25.40 33.20 10.26
C SER A 610 -25.54 32.52 8.90
N SER A 611 -24.81 33.00 7.90
CA SER A 611 -24.67 32.43 6.56
C SER A 611 -24.08 31.01 6.52
N LEU A 612 -23.55 30.49 7.64
CA LEU A 612 -23.09 29.10 7.74
C LEU A 612 -24.19 28.09 7.37
N CYS A 613 -25.46 28.43 7.65
CA CYS A 613 -26.61 27.60 7.27
C CYS A 613 -26.78 27.42 5.75
N GLY A 614 -26.18 28.29 4.93
CA GLY A 614 -26.21 28.20 3.46
C GLY A 614 -25.25 27.16 2.87
N LEU A 615 -24.34 26.58 3.66
CA LEU A 615 -23.35 25.61 3.20
C LEU A 615 -23.96 24.21 3.00
N SER A 616 -24.66 24.03 1.88
CA SER A 616 -25.42 22.81 1.58
C SER A 616 -24.61 21.52 1.38
N LEU A 617 -23.28 21.62 1.26
CA LEU A 617 -22.37 20.47 1.13
C LEU A 617 -21.58 20.20 2.41
N LEU A 618 -21.72 21.03 3.46
CA LEU A 618 -20.93 20.90 4.67
C LEU A 618 -21.34 19.64 5.43
N ARG A 619 -20.41 18.71 5.61
CA ARG A 619 -20.61 17.42 6.29
C ARG A 619 -19.99 17.40 7.69
N GLU A 620 -18.86 18.07 7.87
CA GLU A 620 -18.11 18.06 9.14
C GLU A 620 -17.80 19.48 9.62
N LEU A 621 -18.19 19.78 10.86
CA LEU A 621 -17.88 21.03 11.55
C LEU A 621 -17.18 20.76 12.88
N HIS A 622 -15.88 21.06 12.94
CA HIS A 622 -15.04 20.86 14.12
C HIS A 622 -14.64 22.21 14.73
N LEU A 623 -15.09 22.47 15.95
CA LEU A 623 -14.86 23.67 16.75
C LEU A 623 -14.33 23.36 18.18
N PRO A 624 -13.60 22.26 18.45
CA PRO A 624 -13.25 21.92 19.82
C PRO A 624 -12.28 22.95 20.42
N HIS A 625 -12.42 23.26 21.71
CA HIS A 625 -11.61 24.23 22.45
C HIS A 625 -11.68 25.67 21.91
N CYS A 626 -12.81 26.10 21.34
CA CYS A 626 -13.09 27.51 21.09
C CYS A 626 -13.66 28.14 22.37
N GLU A 627 -12.78 28.48 23.31
CA GLU A 627 -13.17 28.82 24.69
C GLU A 627 -13.98 30.11 24.84
N GLU A 628 -13.90 31.01 23.86
CA GLU A 628 -14.65 32.28 23.81
C GLU A 628 -15.99 32.17 23.08
N LEU A 629 -16.30 31.02 22.45
CA LEU A 629 -17.51 30.84 21.65
C LEU A 629 -18.77 30.87 22.54
N GLU A 630 -19.61 31.88 22.39
CA GLU A 630 -20.82 32.12 23.20
C GLU A 630 -22.09 31.53 22.58
N SER A 631 -22.15 31.45 21.24
CA SER A 631 -23.34 30.99 20.53
C SER A 631 -23.04 30.23 19.22
N LEU A 632 -23.91 29.28 18.88
CA LEU A 632 -23.94 28.61 17.57
C LEU A 632 -25.08 29.12 16.69
N PRO A 633 -24.79 29.58 15.45
CA PRO A 633 -25.81 30.01 14.49
C PRO A 633 -26.62 28.82 13.95
N PRO A 634 -27.66 29.06 13.13
CA PRO A 634 -28.33 27.99 12.41
C PRO A 634 -27.32 27.18 11.58
N LEU A 635 -27.42 25.86 11.67
CA LEU A 635 -26.49 24.93 11.03
C LEU A 635 -27.12 24.31 9.76
N PRO A 636 -26.33 24.00 8.71
CA PRO A 636 -26.85 23.42 7.48
C PRO A 636 -27.29 21.96 7.66
N SER A 637 -28.38 21.57 7.00
CA SER A 637 -28.99 20.23 7.14
C SER A 637 -28.14 19.07 6.59
N SER A 638 -27.09 19.37 5.84
CA SER A 638 -26.13 18.41 5.29
C SER A 638 -25.17 17.82 6.33
N LEU A 639 -25.04 18.44 7.51
CA LEU A 639 -24.07 18.04 8.52
C LEU A 639 -24.28 16.60 8.98
N GLU A 640 -23.18 15.86 9.03
CA GLU A 640 -23.07 14.49 9.55
C GLU A 640 -22.36 14.47 10.92
N GLU A 641 -21.46 15.43 11.16
CA GLU A 641 -20.68 15.54 12.39
C GLU A 641 -20.51 17.00 12.85
N VAL A 642 -20.77 17.24 14.13
CA VAL A 642 -20.54 18.52 14.82
C VAL A 642 -19.77 18.26 16.11
N ASP A 643 -18.58 18.84 16.25
CA ASP A 643 -17.78 18.82 17.47
C ASP A 643 -17.58 20.24 18.01
N VAL A 644 -18.18 20.54 19.16
CA VAL A 644 -18.02 21.79 19.92
C VAL A 644 -17.49 21.53 21.33
N SER A 645 -16.78 20.41 21.51
CA SER A 645 -16.26 20.02 22.82
C SER A 645 -15.30 21.06 23.40
N ASN A 646 -15.35 21.24 24.72
CA ASN A 646 -14.52 22.19 25.46
C ASN A 646 -14.76 23.67 25.09
N CYS A 647 -15.92 24.01 24.54
CA CYS A 647 -16.39 25.39 24.39
C CYS A 647 -17.10 25.84 25.68
N PHE A 648 -16.33 26.26 26.69
CA PHE A 648 -16.84 26.54 28.05
C PHE A 648 -17.75 27.78 28.13
N ALA A 649 -17.57 28.74 27.22
CA ALA A 649 -18.41 29.94 27.16
C ALA A 649 -19.73 29.74 26.41
N LEU A 650 -19.96 28.58 25.77
CA LEU A 650 -21.13 28.37 24.90
C LEU A 650 -22.42 28.37 25.72
N GLU A 651 -23.28 29.36 25.50
CA GLU A 651 -24.53 29.55 26.25
C GLU A 651 -25.77 29.17 25.43
N THR A 652 -25.76 29.48 24.14
CA THR A 652 -26.92 29.32 23.25
C THR A 652 -26.58 28.57 21.97
N MET A 653 -27.55 27.83 21.45
CA MET A 653 -27.46 27.17 20.15
C MET A 653 -28.80 27.23 19.43
N SER A 654 -28.74 27.35 18.11
CA SER A 654 -29.93 27.35 17.26
C SER A 654 -30.60 25.97 17.22
N ASP A 655 -31.88 25.95 16.81
CA ASP A 655 -32.66 24.71 16.67
C ASP A 655 -32.00 23.74 15.68
N VAL A 656 -31.81 22.48 16.11
CA VAL A 656 -31.14 21.43 15.33
C VAL A 656 -32.11 20.46 14.66
N SER A 657 -33.42 20.72 14.67
CA SER A 657 -34.44 19.83 14.10
C SER A 657 -34.27 19.58 12.59
N ASN A 658 -33.61 20.50 11.89
CA ASN A 658 -33.28 20.38 10.47
C ASN A 658 -32.10 19.43 10.18
N LEU A 659 -31.30 19.03 11.18
CA LEU A 659 -30.09 18.23 11.02
C LEU A 659 -30.39 16.72 10.94
N GLY A 660 -31.30 16.33 10.03
CA GLY A 660 -31.74 14.93 9.90
C GLY A 660 -30.64 13.93 9.54
N SER A 661 -29.53 14.39 8.95
CA SER A 661 -28.36 13.58 8.58
C SER A 661 -27.32 13.45 9.70
N LEU A 662 -27.45 14.21 10.79
CA LEU A 662 -26.45 14.27 11.85
C LEU A 662 -26.28 12.91 12.53
N THR A 663 -25.06 12.39 12.49
CA THR A 663 -24.69 11.11 13.10
C THR A 663 -23.89 11.29 14.39
N SER A 664 -23.15 12.39 14.52
CA SER A 664 -22.28 12.66 15.67
C SER A 664 -22.49 14.09 16.17
N LEU A 665 -22.78 14.23 17.46
CA LEU A 665 -22.83 15.50 18.18
C LEU A 665 -21.96 15.41 19.43
N ASN A 666 -20.85 16.14 19.46
CA ASN A 666 -19.96 16.23 20.62
C ASN A 666 -20.01 17.64 21.22
N MET A 667 -20.53 17.74 22.44
CA MET A 667 -20.66 18.94 23.25
C MET A 667 -20.00 18.79 24.62
N THR A 668 -19.08 17.85 24.78
CA THR A 668 -18.39 17.59 26.04
C THR A 668 -17.88 18.89 26.69
N ASN A 669 -18.15 19.10 27.98
CA ASN A 669 -17.78 20.27 28.77
C ASN A 669 -18.40 21.62 28.32
N CYS A 670 -19.52 21.62 27.59
CA CYS A 670 -20.33 22.82 27.36
C CYS A 670 -21.28 23.07 28.54
N GLU A 671 -20.76 23.58 29.65
CA GLU A 671 -21.46 23.68 30.95
C GLU A 671 -22.61 24.69 30.97
N LYS A 672 -22.50 25.77 30.18
CA LYS A 672 -23.45 26.89 30.18
C LYS A 672 -24.64 26.70 29.23
N VAL A 673 -24.59 25.70 28.34
CA VAL A 673 -25.71 25.43 27.40
C VAL A 673 -26.92 24.97 28.19
N VAL A 674 -28.02 25.73 28.11
CA VAL A 674 -29.26 25.46 28.87
C VAL A 674 -30.25 24.55 28.13
N ASP A 675 -30.19 24.50 26.80
CA ASP A 675 -31.08 23.65 25.98
C ASP A 675 -30.42 23.28 24.63
N ILE A 676 -30.88 22.18 24.05
CA ILE A 676 -30.59 21.75 22.67
C ILE A 676 -31.93 21.58 21.94
N PRO A 677 -32.51 22.66 21.38
CA PRO A 677 -33.83 22.60 20.75
C PRO A 677 -33.83 21.69 19.52
N GLY A 678 -34.81 20.80 19.41
CA GLY A 678 -34.95 19.90 18.25
C GLY A 678 -34.13 18.61 18.31
N ILE A 679 -33.45 18.31 19.43
CA ILE A 679 -32.68 17.06 19.62
C ILE A 679 -33.54 15.80 19.38
N GLU A 680 -34.83 15.85 19.71
CA GLU A 680 -35.81 14.78 19.52
C GLU A 680 -36.01 14.39 18.04
N CYS A 681 -35.71 15.31 17.11
CA CYS A 681 -35.85 15.15 15.68
C CYS A 681 -34.64 14.47 15.01
N LEU A 682 -33.51 14.33 15.73
CA LEU A 682 -32.25 13.77 15.21
C LEU A 682 -32.29 12.24 15.09
N LYS A 683 -33.04 11.74 14.11
CA LYS A 683 -33.27 10.30 13.92
C LYS A 683 -32.02 9.52 13.50
N SER A 684 -31.02 10.17 12.91
CA SER A 684 -29.78 9.53 12.41
C SER A 684 -28.65 9.49 13.45
N LEU A 685 -28.86 10.07 14.63
CA LEU A 685 -27.84 10.24 15.64
C LEU A 685 -27.35 8.89 16.17
N LYS A 686 -26.04 8.68 16.10
CA LYS A 686 -25.34 7.47 16.56
C LYS A 686 -24.42 7.78 17.75
N TRP A 687 -23.90 8.99 17.82
CA TRP A 687 -22.98 9.41 18.87
C TRP A 687 -23.45 10.74 19.45
N LEU A 688 -23.69 10.74 20.76
CA LEU A 688 -24.07 11.93 21.51
C LEU A 688 -23.18 12.02 22.75
N TYR A 689 -22.30 13.01 22.78
CA TYR A 689 -21.37 13.21 23.87
C TYR A 689 -21.62 14.56 24.52
N MET A 690 -22.12 14.54 25.74
CA MET A 690 -22.48 15.72 26.51
C MET A 690 -21.98 15.62 27.95
N SER A 691 -20.86 14.94 28.17
CA SER A 691 -20.25 14.82 29.50
C SER A 691 -20.05 16.22 30.08
N ASN A 692 -20.40 16.40 31.36
CA ASN A 692 -20.32 17.69 32.06
C ASN A 692 -21.22 18.83 31.50
N CYS A 693 -22.24 18.54 30.69
CA CYS A 693 -23.26 19.52 30.28
C CYS A 693 -24.45 19.56 31.26
N LYS A 694 -24.26 20.13 32.44
CA LYS A 694 -25.26 20.05 33.52
C LYS A 694 -26.54 20.83 33.23
N ALA A 695 -26.40 22.06 32.74
CA ALA A 695 -27.52 22.98 32.57
C ALA A 695 -28.60 22.44 31.61
N CYS A 696 -28.22 21.81 30.49
CA CYS A 696 -29.16 21.20 29.55
C CYS A 696 -29.45 19.71 29.80
N SER A 697 -28.74 19.04 30.73
CA SER A 697 -28.81 17.59 30.91
C SER A 697 -30.24 17.08 31.09
N LEU A 698 -30.99 17.69 32.02
CA LEU A 698 -32.35 17.28 32.34
C LEU A 698 -33.32 17.49 31.17
N THR A 699 -33.22 18.65 30.51
CA THR A 699 -34.05 19.00 29.35
C THR A 699 -33.81 18.03 28.20
N VAL A 700 -32.54 17.70 27.91
CA VAL A 700 -32.18 16.77 26.83
C VAL A 700 -32.63 15.35 27.16
N LYS A 701 -32.41 14.86 28.39
CA LYS A 701 -32.89 13.54 28.82
C LYS A 701 -34.38 13.34 28.56
N ARG A 702 -35.21 14.34 28.88
CA ARG A 702 -36.66 14.31 28.65
C ARG A 702 -37.07 14.32 27.17
N ARG A 703 -36.21 14.83 26.28
CA ARG A 703 -36.46 14.91 24.83
C ARG A 703 -35.82 13.77 24.02
N LEU A 704 -35.04 12.88 24.65
CA LEU A 704 -34.47 11.72 23.95
C LEU A 704 -35.58 10.75 23.52
N SER A 705 -35.95 10.83 22.24
CA SER A 705 -36.98 9.97 21.68
C SER A 705 -36.51 8.51 21.59
N LYS A 706 -37.47 7.58 21.65
CA LYS A 706 -37.25 6.15 21.37
C LYS A 706 -36.45 5.93 20.08
N VAL A 707 -36.77 6.68 19.01
CA VAL A 707 -36.11 6.52 17.70
C VAL A 707 -34.64 6.90 17.78
N CYS A 708 -34.31 7.98 18.49
CA CYS A 708 -32.93 8.41 18.74
C CYS A 708 -32.16 7.34 19.53
N LEU A 709 -32.69 6.90 20.67
CA LEU A 709 -32.06 5.89 21.54
C LEU A 709 -31.88 4.53 20.86
N ARG A 710 -32.74 4.18 19.91
CA ARG A 710 -32.58 2.98 19.08
C ARG A 710 -31.31 3.00 18.25
N ASN A 711 -30.99 4.16 17.67
CA ASN A 711 -29.87 4.32 16.74
C ASN A 711 -28.56 4.70 17.42
N ILE A 712 -28.62 5.23 18.65
CA ILE A 712 -27.47 5.56 19.46
C ILE A 712 -26.57 4.34 19.69
N ARG A 713 -25.29 4.51 19.35
CA ARG A 713 -24.18 3.58 19.61
C ARG A 713 -23.41 3.97 20.86
N ASN A 714 -23.14 5.26 21.05
CA ASN A 714 -22.58 5.76 22.30
C ASN A 714 -23.30 7.03 22.74
N LEU A 715 -23.68 7.03 24.02
CA LEU A 715 -24.24 8.16 24.74
C LEU A 715 -23.31 8.51 25.90
N SER A 716 -23.08 9.79 26.15
CA SER A 716 -22.49 10.29 27.39
C SER A 716 -23.20 11.54 27.87
N MET A 717 -23.54 11.62 29.16
CA MET A 717 -24.14 12.79 29.80
C MET A 717 -24.00 12.72 31.34
N PRO A 718 -24.24 13.81 32.08
CA PRO A 718 -24.30 13.77 33.54
C PRO A 718 -25.36 12.78 34.05
N GLY A 719 -25.03 11.95 35.03
CA GLY A 719 -25.97 10.98 35.61
C GLY A 719 -25.31 9.90 36.47
N SER A 720 -25.91 9.61 37.63
CA SER A 720 -25.47 8.64 38.64
C SER A 720 -26.24 7.31 38.64
N LYS A 721 -27.23 7.14 37.76
CA LYS A 721 -28.11 5.95 37.72
C LYS A 721 -28.00 5.24 36.39
N ILE A 722 -28.22 3.93 36.41
CA ILE A 722 -28.49 3.12 35.23
C ILE A 722 -29.85 2.44 35.42
N PRO A 723 -30.54 2.02 34.34
CA PRO A 723 -31.89 1.47 34.50
C PRO A 723 -31.88 0.17 35.31
N ASP A 724 -32.84 0.02 36.22
CA ASP A 724 -32.89 -1.12 37.17
C ASP A 724 -33.12 -2.47 36.47
N TRP A 725 -33.67 -2.45 35.25
CA TRP A 725 -33.86 -3.63 34.41
C TRP A 725 -32.58 -4.07 33.67
N PHE A 726 -31.46 -3.35 33.82
CA PHE A 726 -30.15 -3.85 33.42
C PHE A 726 -29.64 -4.84 34.48
N SER A 727 -28.99 -5.92 34.02
CA SER A 727 -28.30 -6.83 34.94
C SER A 727 -27.08 -6.14 35.53
N GLN A 728 -27.08 -5.91 36.84
CA GLN A 728 -25.96 -5.32 37.59
C GLN A 728 -24.82 -6.32 37.84
N GLU A 729 -25.09 -7.61 37.64
CA GLU A 729 -24.11 -8.69 37.74
C GLU A 729 -23.59 -9.09 36.35
N ASP A 730 -22.53 -9.89 36.33
CA ASP A 730 -21.99 -10.48 35.13
C ASP A 730 -23.05 -11.31 34.39
N VAL A 731 -23.23 -11.06 33.10
CA VAL A 731 -24.30 -11.68 32.34
C VAL A 731 -23.80 -12.95 31.68
N LYS A 732 -24.36 -14.10 32.11
CA LYS A 732 -24.23 -15.36 31.37
C LYS A 732 -25.22 -15.39 30.22
N PHE A 733 -24.68 -15.51 29.02
CA PHE A 733 -25.45 -15.64 27.79
C PHE A 733 -26.00 -17.07 27.68
N SER A 734 -27.31 -17.16 27.44
CA SER A 734 -28.01 -18.40 27.15
C SER A 734 -28.78 -18.26 25.85
N GLU A 735 -28.59 -19.17 24.90
CA GLU A 735 -29.32 -19.12 23.63
C GLU A 735 -30.83 -19.33 23.86
N ARG A 736 -31.66 -18.44 23.27
CA ARG A 736 -33.11 -18.55 23.32
C ARG A 736 -33.62 -19.26 22.07
N ARG A 737 -34.47 -20.29 22.24
CA ARG A 737 -35.10 -20.99 21.10
C ARG A 737 -35.88 -19.98 20.25
N ASN A 738 -35.54 -19.91 18.96
CA ASN A 738 -36.19 -19.07 17.94
C ASN A 738 -36.08 -17.55 18.16
N ARG A 739 -35.07 -17.07 18.90
CA ARG A 739 -34.76 -15.63 18.99
C ARG A 739 -33.26 -15.39 18.91
N GLU A 740 -32.82 -14.73 17.85
CA GLU A 740 -31.43 -14.33 17.69
C GLU A 740 -31.10 -13.11 18.56
N ILE A 741 -29.88 -13.05 19.09
CA ILE A 741 -29.36 -11.82 19.70
C ILE A 741 -28.98 -10.80 18.62
N LYS A 742 -29.44 -9.55 18.76
CA LYS A 742 -29.16 -8.47 17.80
C LYS A 742 -28.20 -7.42 18.34
N ALA A 743 -28.16 -7.22 19.66
CA ALA A 743 -27.23 -6.27 20.29
C ALA A 743 -26.97 -6.59 21.76
N VAL A 744 -25.88 -6.02 22.29
CA VAL A 744 -25.58 -5.91 23.72
C VAL A 744 -25.49 -4.43 24.06
N ILE A 745 -26.26 -3.98 25.06
CA ILE A 745 -26.18 -2.62 25.61
C ILE A 745 -25.46 -2.69 26.95
N ILE A 746 -24.43 -1.88 27.11
CA ILE A 746 -23.67 -1.74 28.34
C ILE A 746 -23.89 -0.32 28.86
N GLY A 747 -24.48 -0.21 30.04
CA GLY A 747 -24.60 1.04 30.77
C GLY A 747 -23.54 1.11 31.87
N VAL A 748 -22.81 2.21 31.96
CA VAL A 748 -21.83 2.43 33.04
C VAL A 748 -22.00 3.83 33.62
N VAL A 749 -21.73 3.94 34.92
CA VAL A 749 -21.56 5.24 35.58
C VAL A 749 -20.10 5.36 35.97
N VAL A 750 -19.46 6.39 35.44
CA VAL A 750 -18.04 6.67 35.64
C VAL A 750 -17.88 8.04 36.28
N SER A 751 -17.03 8.12 37.30
CA SER A 751 -16.53 9.38 37.87
C SER A 751 -15.02 9.45 37.71
N LEU A 752 -14.48 10.66 37.62
CA LEU A 752 -13.07 10.92 37.36
C LEU A 752 -12.46 11.81 38.46
N ASP A 753 -11.28 11.47 38.96
CA ASP A 753 -10.53 12.26 39.95
C ASP A 753 -9.81 13.46 39.29
N ARG A 754 -9.57 14.54 40.04
CA ARG A 754 -8.92 15.80 39.65
C ARG A 754 -7.44 15.64 39.34
N GLN A 755 -6.85 14.49 39.68
CA GLN A 755 -5.44 14.20 39.41
C GLN A 755 -5.13 13.91 37.93
N ILE A 756 -6.12 13.94 37.04
CA ILE A 756 -5.89 13.73 35.60
C ILE A 756 -5.07 14.90 35.03
N PRO A 757 -3.86 14.65 34.49
CA PRO A 757 -3.06 15.65 33.82
C PRO A 757 -3.86 16.45 32.77
N GLU A 758 -3.73 17.78 32.75
CA GLU A 758 -4.36 18.60 31.69
C GLU A 758 -3.98 18.14 30.28
N GLN A 759 -2.78 17.59 30.13
CA GLN A 759 -2.26 16.97 28.90
C GLN A 759 -3.09 15.78 28.39
N LEU A 760 -3.87 15.12 29.25
CA LEU A 760 -4.79 14.05 28.85
C LEU A 760 -6.17 14.59 28.42
N ARG A 761 -6.49 15.88 28.61
CA ARG A 761 -7.73 16.50 28.07
C ARG A 761 -7.77 16.54 26.54
N TYR A 762 -6.62 16.33 25.88
CA TYR A 762 -6.52 16.17 24.42
C TYR A 762 -6.78 14.72 23.96
N CYS A 763 -6.86 13.75 24.87
CA CYS A 763 -7.25 12.37 24.60
C CYS A 763 -8.70 12.19 25.07
N PRO A 764 -9.68 12.31 24.17
CA PRO A 764 -11.07 12.44 24.58
C PRO A 764 -11.69 11.11 24.97
N VAL A 765 -10.95 10.02 25.20
CA VAL A 765 -11.53 8.72 25.56
C VAL A 765 -11.06 8.31 26.94
N VAL A 766 -11.97 7.86 27.81
CA VAL A 766 -11.65 7.20 29.09
C VAL A 766 -11.34 5.72 28.81
N PRO A 767 -10.06 5.30 28.73
CA PRO A 767 -9.70 4.02 28.13
C PRO A 767 -9.74 2.84 29.13
N ASP A 768 -10.11 3.12 30.38
CA ASP A 768 -9.92 2.22 31.51
C ASP A 768 -11.11 1.32 31.83
N ILE A 769 -12.25 1.50 31.18
CA ILE A 769 -13.38 0.59 31.35
C ILE A 769 -13.37 -0.42 30.20
N GLN A 770 -13.33 -1.70 30.54
CA GLN A 770 -13.25 -2.81 29.58
C GLN A 770 -14.45 -3.75 29.70
N ALA A 771 -15.00 -4.15 28.56
CA ALA A 771 -15.92 -5.27 28.44
C ALA A 771 -15.14 -6.52 28.01
N ASN A 772 -15.22 -7.56 28.81
CA ASN A 772 -14.57 -8.84 28.63
C ASN A 772 -15.62 -9.91 28.39
N LEU A 773 -15.41 -10.71 27.34
CA LEU A 773 -16.17 -11.90 27.05
C LEU A 773 -15.36 -13.12 27.48
N LEU A 774 -15.93 -13.94 28.36
CA LEU A 774 -15.29 -15.13 28.89
C LEU A 774 -16.03 -16.41 28.48
N ASP A 775 -15.26 -17.47 28.23
CA ASP A 775 -15.75 -18.84 28.05
C ASP A 775 -15.06 -19.72 29.10
N GLN A 776 -15.84 -20.37 29.97
CA GLN A 776 -15.33 -21.17 31.10
C GLN A 776 -14.27 -20.40 31.93
N ASN A 777 -14.55 -19.14 32.29
CA ASN A 777 -13.64 -18.21 32.99
C ASN A 777 -12.35 -17.83 32.25
N LYS A 778 -12.22 -18.13 30.95
CA LYS A 778 -11.09 -17.69 30.13
C LYS A 778 -11.52 -16.56 29.20
N PRO A 779 -10.81 -15.42 29.16
CA PRO A 779 -11.17 -14.33 28.26
C PRO A 779 -10.95 -14.76 26.81
N ILE A 780 -12.02 -14.70 26.00
CA ILE A 780 -11.99 -14.98 24.56
C ILE A 780 -11.98 -13.71 23.72
N PHE A 781 -12.50 -12.61 24.26
CA PHE A 781 -12.45 -11.29 23.64
C PHE A 781 -12.50 -10.20 24.71
N SER A 782 -11.79 -9.09 24.49
CA SER A 782 -11.82 -7.92 25.38
C SER A 782 -11.85 -6.66 24.52
N THR A 783 -12.69 -5.70 24.89
CA THR A 783 -12.74 -4.38 24.26
C THR A 783 -12.81 -3.29 25.32
N THR A 784 -12.14 -2.18 25.07
CA THR A 784 -12.34 -0.95 25.84
C THR A 784 -13.66 -0.30 25.40
N LEU A 785 -14.42 0.24 26.36
CA LEU A 785 -15.63 1.01 26.07
C LEU A 785 -15.23 2.37 25.50
N TYR A 786 -15.94 2.83 24.47
CA TYR A 786 -15.65 4.11 23.84
C TYR A 786 -16.35 5.24 24.61
N LEU A 787 -15.75 5.63 25.73
CA LEU A 787 -16.28 6.64 26.63
C LEU A 787 -15.67 8.01 26.29
N GLN A 788 -16.38 8.84 25.54
CA GLN A 788 -15.87 10.14 25.09
C GLN A 788 -16.03 11.23 26.17
N GLY A 789 -15.03 12.10 26.27
CA GLY A 789 -14.95 13.26 27.12
C GLY A 789 -14.42 12.95 28.52
N ILE A 790 -13.38 13.68 28.96
CA ILE A 790 -12.98 13.73 30.37
C ILE A 790 -13.75 14.91 31.00
N PRO A 791 -14.82 14.68 31.80
CA PRO A 791 -15.44 15.73 32.59
C PRO A 791 -14.41 16.44 33.46
N LYS A 792 -14.54 17.76 33.58
CA LYS A 792 -13.74 18.56 34.53
C LYS A 792 -14.13 18.33 35.99
N THR A 793 -15.26 17.67 36.21
CA THR A 793 -15.89 17.47 37.52
C THR A 793 -15.77 16.01 37.95
N HIS A 794 -15.86 15.78 39.26
CA HIS A 794 -15.95 14.43 39.84
C HIS A 794 -17.34 13.83 39.72
N GLU A 795 -18.26 14.53 39.07
CA GLU A 795 -19.64 14.12 39.00
C GLU A 795 -19.79 12.89 38.13
N ASP A 796 -20.75 12.07 38.55
CA ASP A 796 -21.10 10.85 37.87
C ASP A 796 -21.56 11.15 36.44
N GLN A 797 -20.93 10.49 35.48
CA GLN A 797 -21.34 10.51 34.08
C GLN A 797 -21.92 9.15 33.71
N ILE A 798 -23.13 9.16 33.17
CA ILE A 798 -23.75 7.97 32.60
C ILE A 798 -23.30 7.82 31.16
N HIS A 799 -22.84 6.62 30.82
CA HIS A 799 -22.55 6.22 29.46
C HIS A 799 -23.38 5.02 29.05
N LEU A 800 -23.94 5.04 27.84
CA LEU A 800 -24.57 3.89 27.22
C LEU A 800 -23.82 3.51 25.95
N CYS A 801 -23.29 2.30 25.90
CA CYS A 801 -22.58 1.73 24.76
C CYS A 801 -23.40 0.58 24.16
N ARG A 802 -23.80 0.70 22.90
CA ARG A 802 -24.58 -0.30 22.17
C ARG A 802 -23.74 -0.99 21.11
N TYR A 803 -23.51 -2.28 21.29
CA TYR A 803 -22.77 -3.14 20.39
C TYR A 803 -23.74 -3.95 19.53
N SER A 804 -23.70 -3.78 18.21
CA SER A 804 -24.57 -4.53 17.28
C SER A 804 -24.06 -5.95 17.03
N HIS A 805 -24.89 -6.79 16.40
CA HIS A 805 -24.57 -8.19 16.09
C HIS A 805 -23.31 -8.43 15.25
N PHE A 806 -22.79 -7.40 14.57
CA PHE A 806 -21.51 -7.49 13.84
C PHE A 806 -20.28 -7.23 14.72
N ASN A 807 -20.47 -6.66 15.92
CA ASN A 807 -19.36 -6.42 16.84
C ASN A 807 -18.85 -7.74 17.42
N PRO A 808 -17.53 -7.96 17.55
CA PRO A 808 -16.98 -9.19 18.11
C PRO A 808 -17.50 -9.55 19.50
N LEU A 809 -17.84 -8.56 20.34
CA LEU A 809 -18.44 -8.78 21.66
C LEU A 809 -19.76 -9.55 21.57
N VAL A 810 -20.53 -9.38 20.49
CA VAL A 810 -21.81 -10.05 20.26
C VAL A 810 -21.63 -11.28 19.38
N LEU A 811 -20.85 -11.16 18.30
CA LEU A 811 -20.64 -12.22 17.31
C LEU A 811 -19.91 -13.45 17.87
N MET A 812 -19.13 -13.27 18.94
CA MET A 812 -18.41 -14.37 19.61
C MET A 812 -19.17 -14.98 20.79
N LEU A 813 -20.38 -14.49 21.10
CA LEU A 813 -21.21 -15.08 22.16
C LEU A 813 -21.59 -16.51 21.78
N LYS A 814 -21.26 -17.44 22.68
CA LYS A 814 -21.71 -18.84 22.62
C LYS A 814 -22.51 -19.15 23.87
N ASP A 815 -23.42 -20.11 23.77
CA ASP A 815 -24.17 -20.60 24.93
C ASP A 815 -23.23 -20.87 26.13
N GLY A 816 -23.52 -20.25 27.28
CA GLY A 816 -22.71 -20.30 28.49
C GLY A 816 -21.58 -19.27 28.61
N SER A 817 -21.36 -18.42 27.60
CA SER A 817 -20.36 -17.33 27.66
C SER A 817 -20.79 -16.26 28.67
N GLU A 818 -19.82 -15.62 29.32
CA GLU A 818 -20.06 -14.59 30.33
C GLU A 818 -19.53 -13.23 29.88
N ILE A 819 -20.34 -12.17 29.99
CA ILE A 819 -19.94 -10.79 29.73
C ILE A 819 -19.68 -10.10 31.06
N GLN A 820 -18.45 -9.61 31.22
CA GLN A 820 -18.01 -8.86 32.41
C GLN A 820 -17.53 -7.46 32.00
N VAL A 821 -17.91 -6.45 32.76
CA VAL A 821 -17.37 -5.10 32.60
C VAL A 821 -16.57 -4.73 33.82
N ARG A 822 -15.31 -4.34 33.63
CA ARG A 822 -14.36 -4.10 34.71
C ARG A 822 -13.45 -2.92 34.39
N LYS A 823 -12.93 -2.29 35.44
CA LYS A 823 -11.80 -1.36 35.33
C LYS A 823 -10.53 -2.14 34.99
N ARG A 824 -9.77 -1.64 34.02
CA ARG A 824 -8.48 -2.17 33.58
C ARG A 824 -7.49 -2.20 34.74
N LYS A 825 -6.67 -3.25 34.79
CA LYS A 825 -5.56 -3.40 35.74
C LYS A 825 -4.28 -3.78 35.00
N PRO A 826 -3.22 -2.95 35.04
CA PRO A 826 -3.16 -1.61 35.63
C PRO A 826 -3.97 -0.57 34.85
N PRO A 827 -4.47 0.51 35.48
CA PRO A 827 -5.12 1.61 34.77
C PRO A 827 -4.12 2.39 33.90
N VAL A 828 -4.63 2.95 32.80
CA VAL A 828 -3.94 3.91 31.91
C VAL A 828 -4.04 5.32 32.49
N ILE A 829 -5.23 5.70 32.97
CA ILE A 829 -5.50 6.98 33.62
C ILE A 829 -5.79 6.69 35.10
N GLU A 830 -4.95 7.25 35.99
CA GLU A 830 -5.23 7.23 37.43
C GLU A 830 -6.44 8.13 37.74
N GLY A 831 -7.30 7.71 38.68
CA GLY A 831 -8.50 8.48 39.06
C GLY A 831 -9.80 8.10 38.36
N VAL A 832 -9.82 7.15 37.41
CA VAL A 832 -11.08 6.64 36.82
C VAL A 832 -11.79 5.70 37.80
N GLU A 833 -13.04 5.98 38.17
CA GLU A 833 -13.84 5.11 39.04
C GLU A 833 -15.09 4.60 38.30
N LEU A 834 -15.27 3.27 38.28
CA LEU A 834 -16.49 2.63 37.77
C LEU A 834 -17.45 2.40 38.94
N LYS A 835 -18.47 3.27 39.07
CA LYS A 835 -19.41 3.24 40.20
C LYS A 835 -20.56 2.27 40.01
N LYS A 836 -21.13 2.23 38.80
CA LYS A 836 -22.21 1.31 38.45
C LYS A 836 -21.95 0.72 37.07
N CYS A 837 -22.42 -0.50 36.87
CA CYS A 837 -22.40 -1.13 35.57
C CYS A 837 -23.64 -2.00 35.43
N GLY A 838 -24.23 -1.98 34.25
CA GLY A 838 -25.33 -2.85 33.88
C GLY A 838 -25.14 -3.35 32.46
N ILE A 839 -25.61 -4.56 32.20
CA ILE A 839 -25.60 -5.18 30.88
C ILE A 839 -27.03 -5.60 30.52
N HIS A 840 -27.44 -5.33 29.28
CA HIS A 840 -28.71 -5.78 28.73
C HIS A 840 -28.50 -6.44 27.35
N LEU A 841 -29.09 -7.62 27.17
CA LEU A 841 -29.07 -8.37 25.92
C LEU A 841 -30.33 -8.07 25.12
N VAL A 842 -30.19 -7.62 23.88
CA VAL A 842 -31.31 -7.27 22.99
C VAL A 842 -31.52 -8.39 21.97
N TYR A 843 -32.68 -9.02 22.02
CA TYR A 843 -33.06 -10.07 21.07
C TYR A 843 -33.93 -9.53 19.93
N GLU A 844 -34.05 -10.33 18.87
CA GLU A 844 -34.92 -10.06 17.74
C GLU A 844 -36.37 -9.77 18.19
N ASN A 845 -36.99 -8.75 17.58
CA ASN A 845 -38.30 -8.17 17.90
C ASN A 845 -38.40 -7.38 19.22
N GLU A 846 -37.36 -7.35 20.07
CA GLU A 846 -37.39 -6.55 21.31
C GLU A 846 -37.14 -5.05 21.08
N ASP A 847 -36.67 -4.66 19.89
CA ASP A 847 -36.41 -3.25 19.55
C ASP A 847 -36.78 -2.86 18.11
N ASP A 848 -37.52 -3.74 17.41
CA ASP A 848 -37.84 -3.61 15.98
C ASP A 848 -39.17 -2.85 15.71
N TYR A 849 -39.97 -2.58 16.74
CA TYR A 849 -41.28 -1.94 16.58
C TYR A 849 -41.16 -0.43 16.30
N GLY A 850 -41.82 0.07 15.26
CA GLY A 850 -41.77 1.47 14.82
C GLY A 850 -43.00 2.34 15.16
N GLY A 851 -44.04 1.77 15.77
CA GLY A 851 -45.27 2.50 16.15
C GLY A 851 -45.17 3.23 17.51
N ASN A 852 -46.24 3.93 17.89
CA ASN A 852 -46.37 4.55 19.21
C ASN A 852 -46.61 3.46 20.28
N GLU A 853 -45.84 3.50 21.37
CA GLU A 853 -45.88 2.54 22.49
C GLU A 853 -46.26 3.19 23.83
N GLU A 854 -46.63 4.48 23.85
CA GLU A 854 -46.95 5.23 25.08
C GLU A 854 -48.13 4.64 25.88
N SER A 855 -49.03 3.91 25.22
CA SER A 855 -50.19 3.25 25.84
C SER A 855 -49.96 1.78 26.20
N LEU A 856 -48.77 1.23 25.92
CA LEU A 856 -48.42 -0.16 26.22
C LEU A 856 -47.86 -0.29 27.63
N ASP A 857 -48.17 -1.41 28.29
CA ASP A 857 -47.55 -1.82 29.55
C ASP A 857 -46.02 -1.99 29.40
N GLU A 858 -45.25 -1.74 30.46
CA GLU A 858 -43.79 -1.78 30.43
C GLU A 858 -43.25 -3.13 29.93
N SER A 859 -43.96 -4.24 30.19
CA SER A 859 -43.56 -5.56 29.72
C SER A 859 -43.60 -5.71 28.19
N GLN A 860 -44.40 -4.89 27.50
CA GLN A 860 -44.62 -4.91 26.05
C GLN A 860 -43.83 -3.85 25.29
N GLN A 861 -43.18 -2.93 26.00
CA GLN A 861 -42.40 -1.86 25.41
C GLN A 861 -41.05 -2.36 24.89
N SER A 862 -40.64 -1.80 23.75
CA SER A 862 -39.32 -1.97 23.16
C SER A 862 -38.21 -1.48 24.09
N VAL A 863 -37.00 -2.03 23.93
CA VAL A 863 -35.83 -1.63 24.73
C VAL A 863 -35.57 -0.12 24.63
N SER A 864 -35.70 0.46 23.44
CA SER A 864 -35.50 1.89 23.24
C SER A 864 -36.61 2.75 23.85
N GLN A 865 -37.85 2.24 23.95
CA GLN A 865 -38.92 2.95 24.69
C GLN A 865 -38.67 2.92 26.19
N LYS A 866 -38.20 1.78 26.73
CA LYS A 866 -37.82 1.67 28.15
C LYS A 866 -36.67 2.62 28.51
N LEU A 867 -35.69 2.76 27.63
CA LEU A 867 -34.63 3.76 27.78
C LEU A 867 -35.18 5.18 27.73
N ALA A 868 -36.10 5.49 26.80
CA ALA A 868 -36.72 6.81 26.71
C ALA A 868 -37.50 7.14 27.99
N ASN A 869 -38.26 6.18 28.52
CA ASN A 869 -39.00 6.34 29.77
C ASN A 869 -38.05 6.57 30.95
N PHE A 870 -36.95 5.81 31.04
CA PHE A 870 -35.91 5.98 32.06
C PHE A 870 -35.29 7.38 32.05
N PHE A 871 -34.95 7.92 30.87
CA PHE A 871 -34.42 9.27 30.77
C PHE A 871 -35.48 10.34 31.03
N ASN A 872 -36.73 10.09 30.65
CA ASN A 872 -37.83 11.02 30.90
C ASN A 872 -38.20 11.13 32.38
N SER A 873 -38.22 10.00 33.10
CA SER A 873 -38.45 9.93 34.54
C SER A 873 -37.18 10.18 35.37
N TYR A 874 -36.10 10.65 34.75
CA TYR A 874 -34.83 10.83 35.43
C TYR A 874 -34.91 12.04 36.38
N GLU A 875 -35.05 11.76 37.67
CA GLU A 875 -34.94 12.76 38.73
C GLU A 875 -33.50 12.80 39.25
N GLU A 876 -32.92 13.99 39.33
CA GLU A 876 -31.65 14.18 40.03
C GLU A 876 -31.87 13.88 41.52
N ASP A 877 -31.03 13.01 42.09
CA ASP A 877 -30.97 12.88 43.54
C ASP A 877 -30.54 14.24 44.07
N SER A 878 -31.49 14.96 44.64
CA SER A 878 -31.26 16.20 45.37
C SER A 878 -30.50 15.85 46.67
N GLN A 879 -29.21 15.55 46.55
CA GLN A 879 -28.31 15.51 47.70
C GLN A 879 -27.76 16.91 47.96
N VAL A 880 -28.57 17.65 48.74
CA VAL A 880 -28.22 18.45 49.93
C VAL A 880 -27.04 19.44 49.81
N CYS A 881 -27.41 20.73 49.77
CA CYS A 881 -26.71 21.95 50.23
C CYS A 881 -25.20 22.10 50.05
#